data_AF-A0A367L730-F1
#
_entry.id   AF-A0A367L730-F1
#
_cell.length_a   1.000
_cell.length_b   1.000
_cell.length_c   1.000
_cell.angle_alpha   90.00
_cell.angle_beta   90.00
_cell.angle_gamma   90.00
#
_symmetry.space_group_name_H-M   'P 1'
#
loop_
_entity.id
_entity.type
_entity.pdbx_description
1 polymer ?
#
loop_
_entity_poly.entity_id
_entity_poly.type
_entity_poly.pdbx_seq_one_letter_code
_entity_poly.pdbx_strand_id
1 'polypeptide(L)'
;MSCGWIRVMKLFPGAWNDMIEFELSPPMMAPPSYKVLSYVWGSRNNKRPIYLWDSWTRQRSVVYVTVNLDHALRRIRRADSHLTLWVDAICIDQTNVEERSIQVQFMRDVFAKSEEVVVYLGEPRVMDERLVVSPPSVFHLDDRDFQHMAGFKDRLASGGKGGQDMDVGLDVFCLVRVLADQAADNCWPQLGKDAVYQGNLFEALRQFMQCKWWSRVWTVQEIIVPREVTVYYGGAVAPWHMFVTAARCYRQDCLPLIHEYRCVADDFSERILEVEKRRERWRKLDRSDLLSLLRQFGDRQATEPRDKIYALLGLSDAGSSMIPDYSLPISRVFQNTVLYIIRQSQSLDVFLGDVGRKVDDALPSWVPDWTAVARDELDRLRVENIRYFNAGLGSDTGSKTCQWCETLRNRYTHHAAFMKWLTSVRYRRDMVEEDGLFDWLCTIHTGRVRVLKEDDGVISMPGLYVDTVAVVGDPMLSTDTLWTLLSWAKIVTERFSRREHRPRGQELGHVFGRALCADTITVHNQTRRLNTTDTRALARWLLNTDRGTEKLDINHVLDMSGDIYQAIRVATHKRRLFITSTGYIGLGPTKTQVNHFVYVVPGSKTPFVLRNAGESRGEAGLELVGDCYAHGIMDGEATQQRRLELSWRLQEVAIKAKWTAEAEAESVMSLMADAQVELQDKQPDFEPWRCENLEVQQREIERRLCDAGDSLQAAADSWRKSARWERWLSSGSCQDMTTQGQREELWSSKRSHRRWEKRRLGATLDEVEEDVEDWSPSP
;
A
#
# COMPACT_ATOMS: atom_id res chain seq x y z
N MET A 1 30.54 4.28 3.95
CA MET A 1 29.69 5.17 3.16
C MET A 1 30.41 6.50 3.03
N SER A 2 31.06 6.73 1.90
CA SER A 2 31.83 7.95 1.59
C SER A 2 30.89 9.14 1.44
N CYS A 3 31.19 10.26 2.10
CA CYS A 3 30.49 11.52 1.85
C CYS A 3 30.73 11.95 0.41
N GLY A 4 29.68 12.40 -0.30
CA GLY A 4 29.86 13.16 -1.53
C GLY A 4 30.63 14.45 -1.26
N TRP A 5 31.24 15.01 -2.30
CA TRP A 5 31.89 16.32 -2.23
C TRP A 5 30.84 17.40 -2.01
N ILE A 6 30.92 18.16 -0.92
CA ILE A 6 29.97 19.26 -0.63
C ILE A 6 30.69 20.59 -0.48
N ARG A 7 29.98 21.69 -0.76
CA ARG A 7 30.42 23.06 -0.45
C ARG A 7 29.80 23.53 0.86
N VAL A 8 30.49 24.40 1.59
CA VAL A 8 29.95 25.06 2.78
C VAL A 8 30.16 26.57 2.68
N MET A 9 29.17 27.33 3.15
CA MET A 9 29.13 28.78 3.22
C MET A 9 29.69 29.25 4.57
N LYS A 10 30.71 30.10 4.55
CA LYS A 10 31.20 30.83 5.73
C LYS A 10 30.55 32.21 5.76
N LEU A 11 29.47 32.34 6.53
CA LEU A 11 28.73 33.59 6.72
C LEU A 11 29.51 34.53 7.64
N PHE A 12 29.78 35.76 7.21
CA PHE A 12 30.52 36.75 7.99
C PHE A 12 29.65 37.41 9.07
N PRO A 13 30.26 37.89 10.18
CA PRO A 13 29.54 38.58 11.24
C PRO A 13 28.94 39.91 10.78
N GLY A 14 27.88 40.35 11.45
CA GLY A 14 27.28 41.67 11.22
C GLY A 14 25.95 41.89 11.94
N ALA A 15 25.58 43.15 12.15
CA ALA A 15 24.31 43.56 12.74
C ALA A 15 23.15 43.38 11.75
N TRP A 16 21.89 43.37 12.20
CA TRP A 16 20.73 43.04 11.34
C TRP A 16 20.67 43.80 10.02
N ASN A 17 20.96 45.11 10.00
CA ASN A 17 20.89 45.95 8.80
C ASN A 17 22.13 45.88 7.89
N ASP A 18 23.21 45.27 8.36
CA ASP A 18 24.44 45.18 7.56
C ASP A 18 24.23 44.28 6.33
N MET A 19 25.01 44.54 5.29
CA MET A 19 25.05 43.68 4.11
C MET A 19 25.44 42.26 4.51
N ILE A 20 24.83 41.25 3.88
CA ILE A 20 25.18 39.85 4.12
C ILE A 20 26.35 39.50 3.21
N GLU A 21 27.50 39.18 3.81
CA GLU A 21 28.70 38.76 3.12
C GLU A 21 29.08 37.33 3.53
N PHE A 22 29.61 36.55 2.58
CA PHE A 22 30.03 35.19 2.83
C PHE A 22 31.15 34.74 1.89
N GLU A 23 31.88 33.71 2.30
CA GLU A 23 32.82 32.97 1.47
C GLU A 23 32.29 31.55 1.22
N LEU A 24 32.41 31.04 -0.01
CA LEU A 24 31.99 29.68 -0.36
C LEU A 24 33.21 28.78 -0.52
N SER A 25 33.23 27.65 0.18
CA SER A 25 34.32 26.69 0.03
C SER A 25 34.31 26.03 -1.36
N PRO A 26 35.46 25.53 -1.86
CA PRO A 26 35.44 24.53 -2.92
C PRO A 26 34.68 23.26 -2.46
N PRO A 27 34.27 22.37 -3.37
CA PRO A 27 33.71 21.07 -3.00
C PRO A 27 34.74 20.24 -2.21
N MET A 28 34.33 19.64 -1.09
CA MET A 28 35.19 18.88 -0.18
C MET A 28 34.51 17.59 0.29
N MET A 29 35.26 16.48 0.40
CA MET A 29 34.75 15.23 1.00
C MET A 29 34.66 15.29 2.54
N ALA A 30 35.53 16.09 3.16
CA ALA A 30 35.65 16.24 4.61
C ALA A 30 35.59 17.74 4.96
N PRO A 31 34.41 18.36 4.95
CA PRO A 31 34.24 19.75 5.34
C PRO A 31 34.54 19.95 6.84
N PRO A 32 34.92 21.17 7.28
CA PRO A 32 35.00 21.52 8.70
C PRO A 32 33.62 21.43 9.38
N SER A 33 33.52 21.52 10.72
CA SER A 33 32.22 21.52 11.40
C SER A 33 31.29 22.60 10.81
N TYR A 34 30.05 22.21 10.52
CA TYR A 34 29.06 23.06 9.88
C TYR A 34 27.67 22.80 10.47
N LYS A 35 26.83 23.83 10.43
CA LYS A 35 25.39 23.71 10.68
C LYS A 35 24.64 23.66 9.36
N VAL A 36 23.43 23.10 9.36
CA VAL A 36 22.59 23.07 8.16
C VAL A 36 21.37 23.95 8.37
N LEU A 37 20.99 24.72 7.35
CA LEU A 37 19.76 25.51 7.38
C LEU A 37 18.61 24.75 6.70
N SER A 38 17.56 24.48 7.46
CA SER A 38 16.30 23.89 7.00
C SER A 38 15.24 25.00 6.94
N TYR A 39 14.83 25.41 5.73
CA TYR A 39 13.94 26.56 5.54
C TYR A 39 13.11 26.42 4.27
N VAL A 40 12.00 27.15 4.18
CA VAL A 40 11.17 27.22 2.97
C VAL A 40 11.82 28.20 1.97
N TRP A 41 12.02 27.80 0.72
CA TRP A 41 12.69 28.68 -0.25
C TRP A 41 11.94 30.01 -0.48
N GLY A 42 10.61 30.02 -0.47
CA GLY A 42 9.82 31.24 -0.70
C GLY A 42 9.64 31.58 -2.18
N SER A 43 9.17 32.80 -2.48
CA SER A 43 8.87 33.24 -3.85
C SER A 43 10.14 33.47 -4.67
N ARG A 44 10.17 32.95 -5.90
CA ARG A 44 11.27 33.18 -6.87
C ARG A 44 11.27 34.59 -7.46
N ASN A 45 10.14 35.30 -7.37
CA ASN A 45 9.93 36.60 -8.00
C ASN A 45 10.50 37.77 -7.19
N ASN A 46 10.76 37.55 -5.89
CA ASN A 46 11.31 38.58 -5.00
C ASN A 46 12.62 38.09 -4.41
N LYS A 47 13.73 38.64 -4.90
CA LYS A 47 15.09 38.28 -4.48
C LYS A 47 15.82 39.49 -3.90
N ARG A 48 16.71 39.23 -2.95
CA ARG A 48 17.59 40.20 -2.31
C ARG A 48 19.06 39.88 -2.61
N PRO A 49 19.91 40.91 -2.77
CA PRO A 49 21.33 40.70 -3.00
C PRO A 49 22.05 40.34 -1.68
N ILE A 50 22.90 39.33 -1.76
CA ILE A 50 23.96 39.02 -0.79
C ILE A 50 25.29 38.96 -1.53
N TYR A 51 26.41 39.06 -0.82
CA TYR A 51 27.72 39.26 -1.44
C TYR A 51 28.64 38.07 -1.19
N LEU A 52 29.07 37.44 -2.28
CA LEU A 52 30.09 36.41 -2.27
C LEU A 52 31.47 37.09 -2.30
N TRP A 53 32.25 36.86 -1.26
CA TRP A 53 33.63 37.28 -1.12
C TRP A 53 34.57 36.22 -1.71
N ASP A 54 35.37 36.63 -2.69
CA ASP A 54 36.45 35.81 -3.24
C ASP A 54 37.78 36.19 -2.58
N SER A 55 38.35 35.27 -1.81
CA SER A 55 39.61 35.48 -1.10
C SER A 55 40.83 35.57 -2.02
N TRP A 56 40.77 35.02 -3.24
CA TRP A 56 41.85 35.06 -4.22
C TRP A 56 41.89 36.40 -4.95
N THR A 57 40.75 36.84 -5.47
CA THR A 57 40.65 38.10 -6.22
C THR A 57 40.46 39.32 -5.31
N ARG A 58 40.08 39.09 -4.04
CA ARG A 58 39.71 40.13 -3.04
C ARG A 58 38.58 41.02 -3.55
N GLN A 59 37.66 40.44 -4.32
CA GLN A 59 36.50 41.11 -4.87
C GLN A 59 35.20 40.50 -4.35
N ARG A 60 34.15 41.32 -4.37
CA ARG A 60 32.79 40.90 -4.08
C ARG A 60 32.02 40.68 -5.37
N SER A 61 31.25 39.62 -5.42
CA SER A 61 30.25 39.36 -6.46
C SER A 61 28.86 39.26 -5.84
N VAL A 62 27.83 39.60 -6.61
CA VAL A 62 26.44 39.61 -6.11
C VAL A 62 25.78 38.27 -6.38
N VAL A 63 25.18 37.69 -5.35
CA VAL A 63 24.31 36.51 -5.44
C VAL A 63 22.91 36.89 -4.99
N TYR A 64 21.89 36.51 -5.76
CA TYR A 64 20.50 36.83 -5.46
C TYR A 64 19.80 35.66 -4.78
N VAL A 65 19.35 35.87 -3.54
CA VAL A 65 18.62 34.89 -2.73
C VAL A 65 17.18 35.33 -2.50
N THR A 66 16.30 34.40 -2.13
CA THR A 66 14.92 34.75 -1.80
C THR A 66 14.84 35.56 -0.50
N VAL A 67 13.76 36.32 -0.32
CA VAL A 67 13.52 37.08 0.93
C VAL A 67 13.55 36.18 2.16
N ASN A 68 13.02 34.95 2.05
CA ASN A 68 13.00 34.03 3.19
C ASN A 68 14.41 33.57 3.59
N LEU A 69 15.31 33.35 2.61
CA LEU A 69 16.70 33.03 2.91
C LEU A 69 17.45 34.24 3.48
N ASP A 70 17.23 35.45 2.97
CA ASP A 70 17.81 36.68 3.53
C ASP A 70 17.43 36.85 5.01
N HIS A 71 16.15 36.70 5.36
CA HIS A 71 15.69 36.79 6.74
C HIS A 71 16.27 35.68 7.62
N ALA A 72 16.29 34.43 7.13
CA ALA A 72 16.87 33.31 7.85
C ALA A 72 18.36 33.56 8.17
N LEU A 73 19.15 33.98 7.16
CA LEU A 73 20.56 34.32 7.32
C LEU A 73 20.77 35.45 8.32
N ARG A 74 19.94 36.50 8.31
CA ARG A 74 20.03 37.60 9.29
C ARG A 74 19.72 37.14 10.71
N ARG A 75 18.72 36.28 10.90
CA ARG A 75 18.33 35.76 12.23
C ARG A 75 19.41 34.89 12.85
N ILE A 76 20.12 34.09 12.04
CA ILE A 76 21.16 33.17 12.52
C ILE A 76 22.57 33.78 12.52
N ARG A 77 22.78 34.91 11.82
CA ARG A 77 24.06 35.63 11.77
C ARG A 77 24.45 36.10 13.17
N ARG A 78 25.71 35.86 13.54
CA ARG A 78 26.29 36.37 14.79
C ARG A 78 26.90 37.76 14.56
N ALA A 79 26.94 38.56 15.62
CA ALA A 79 27.48 39.91 15.56
C ALA A 79 29.02 39.93 15.58
N ASP A 80 29.66 38.90 16.13
CA ASP A 80 31.08 38.89 16.50
C ASP A 80 31.91 37.79 15.84
N SER A 81 31.26 36.77 15.28
CA SER A 81 31.91 35.58 14.77
C SER A 81 31.26 35.09 13.46
N HIS A 82 32.06 34.43 12.63
CA HIS A 82 31.54 33.80 11.41
C HIS A 82 30.80 32.51 11.74
N LEU A 83 29.89 32.11 10.86
CA LEU A 83 29.12 30.86 10.98
C LEU A 83 29.33 30.01 9.72
N THR A 84 29.74 28.76 9.89
CA THR A 84 29.87 27.80 8.79
C THR A 84 28.54 27.06 8.61
N LEU A 85 27.94 27.22 7.44
CA LEU A 85 26.61 26.75 7.09
C LEU A 85 26.64 25.90 5.82
N TRP A 86 25.77 24.90 5.75
CA TRP A 86 25.32 24.31 4.50
C TRP A 86 23.90 24.80 4.21
N VAL A 87 23.73 25.44 3.06
CA VAL A 87 22.45 25.98 2.58
C VAL A 87 22.27 25.47 1.16
N ASP A 88 21.25 24.63 0.93
CA ASP A 88 21.00 23.96 -0.36
C ASP A 88 20.99 24.91 -1.57
N ALA A 89 20.35 26.07 -1.45
CA ALA A 89 20.24 27.06 -2.52
C ALA A 89 21.57 27.75 -2.88
N ILE A 90 22.61 27.64 -2.03
CA ILE A 90 23.94 28.25 -2.23
C ILE A 90 25.02 27.17 -2.46
N CYS A 91 24.95 26.08 -1.71
CA CYS A 91 25.98 25.04 -1.67
C CYS A 91 25.82 24.01 -2.80
N ILE A 92 24.66 23.96 -3.46
CA ILE A 92 24.41 23.14 -4.65
C ILE A 92 24.25 24.06 -5.84
N ASP A 93 24.86 23.73 -6.98
CA ASP A 93 24.54 24.40 -8.24
C ASP A 93 23.15 23.95 -8.73
N GLN A 94 22.16 24.80 -8.49
CA GLN A 94 20.77 24.54 -8.84
C GLN A 94 20.52 24.54 -10.36
N THR A 95 21.48 25.02 -11.16
CA THR A 95 21.40 25.06 -12.62
C THR A 95 21.94 23.79 -13.27
N ASN A 96 22.80 23.03 -12.57
CA ASN A 96 23.36 21.77 -13.03
C ASN A 96 22.51 20.59 -12.53
N VAL A 97 21.72 19.99 -13.43
CA VAL A 97 20.81 18.87 -13.09
C VAL A 97 21.54 17.61 -12.64
N GLU A 98 22.71 17.33 -13.23
CA GLU A 98 23.55 16.17 -12.85
C GLU A 98 24.10 16.36 -11.45
N GLU A 99 24.68 17.53 -11.16
CA GLU A 99 25.15 17.85 -9.81
C GLU A 99 24.01 17.80 -8.81
N ARG A 100 22.85 18.40 -9.12
CA ARG A 100 21.69 18.38 -8.22
C ARG A 100 21.25 16.96 -7.90
N SER A 101 21.18 16.08 -8.89
CA SER A 101 20.80 14.66 -8.71
C SER A 101 21.76 13.97 -7.73
N ILE A 102 23.06 14.19 -7.91
CA ILE A 102 24.12 13.65 -7.05
C ILE A 102 24.04 14.25 -5.62
N GLN A 103 23.91 15.57 -5.49
CA GLN A 103 23.84 16.24 -4.18
C GLN A 103 22.60 15.83 -3.37
N VAL A 104 21.45 15.65 -4.05
CA VAL A 104 20.22 15.17 -3.41
C VAL A 104 20.38 13.76 -2.86
N GLN A 105 21.12 12.89 -3.53
CA GLN A 105 21.46 11.56 -3.00
C GLN A 105 22.19 11.64 -1.65
N PHE A 106 23.00 12.68 -1.44
CA PHE A 106 23.79 12.88 -0.24
C PHE A 106 23.11 13.73 0.84
N MET A 107 21.94 14.33 0.58
CA MET A 107 21.27 15.21 1.54
C MET A 107 21.13 14.56 2.92
N ARG A 108 20.67 13.30 2.98
CA ARG A 108 20.60 12.56 4.25
C ARG A 108 21.91 12.61 5.03
N ASP A 109 23.04 12.37 4.37
CA ASP A 109 24.35 12.33 5.02
C ASP A 109 24.82 13.73 5.43
N VAL A 110 24.50 14.76 4.64
CA VAL A 110 24.77 16.16 4.98
C VAL A 110 24.07 16.55 6.28
N PHE A 111 22.77 16.23 6.41
CA PHE A 111 21.96 16.49 7.61
C PHE A 111 22.36 15.59 8.79
N ALA A 112 22.79 14.35 8.54
CA ALA A 112 23.24 13.44 9.59
C ALA A 112 24.57 13.87 10.23
N LYS A 113 25.48 14.42 9.43
CA LYS A 113 26.85 14.78 9.83
C LYS A 113 26.99 16.21 10.34
N SER A 114 25.99 17.06 10.14
CA SER A 114 26.00 18.42 10.66
C SER A 114 26.06 18.44 12.19
N GLU A 115 26.69 19.47 12.73
CA GLU A 115 26.71 19.74 14.18
C GLU A 115 25.29 19.97 14.71
N GLU A 116 24.50 20.73 13.97
CA GLU A 116 23.15 21.14 14.31
C GLU A 116 22.37 21.46 13.03
N VAL A 117 21.07 21.16 13.03
CA VAL A 117 20.15 21.66 12.01
C VAL A 117 19.31 22.78 12.57
N VAL A 118 19.38 23.92 11.91
CA VAL A 118 18.59 25.11 12.22
C VAL A 118 17.34 25.11 11.36
N VAL A 119 16.19 24.86 11.97
CA VAL A 119 14.87 24.91 11.32
C VAL A 119 14.35 26.34 11.41
N TYR A 120 14.23 27.03 10.28
CA TYR A 120 13.66 28.36 10.20
C TYR A 120 12.25 28.30 9.60
N LEU A 121 11.24 28.55 10.45
CA LEU A 121 9.82 28.48 10.07
C LEU A 121 9.31 29.74 9.35
N GLY A 122 10.08 30.83 9.39
CA GLY A 122 9.70 32.13 8.85
C GLY A 122 9.41 33.16 9.95
N GLU A 123 9.01 34.35 9.53
CA GLU A 123 8.54 35.42 10.43
C GLU A 123 7.03 35.24 10.72
N PRO A 124 6.56 35.51 11.95
CA PRO A 124 5.15 35.49 12.28
C PRO A 124 4.36 36.47 11.41
N ARG A 125 3.11 36.11 11.08
CA ARG A 125 2.20 37.00 10.36
C ARG A 125 1.67 38.06 11.33
N VAL A 126 2.31 39.22 11.39
CA VAL A 126 1.85 40.36 12.20
C VAL A 126 0.92 41.24 11.35
N MET A 127 -0.13 41.81 11.96
CA MET A 127 -1.06 42.75 11.34
C MET A 127 -0.40 44.08 10.91
N ASP A 128 0.77 44.39 11.48
CA ASP A 128 1.61 45.54 11.14
C ASP A 128 2.93 44.99 10.59
N GLU A 129 3.23 45.22 9.31
CA GLU A 129 4.32 44.56 8.53
C GLU A 129 5.75 44.91 8.99
N ARG A 130 5.92 45.45 10.20
CA ARG A 130 7.23 45.84 10.76
C ARG A 130 7.95 44.62 11.34
N LEU A 131 8.99 44.18 10.65
CA LEU A 131 9.95 43.21 11.18
C LEU A 131 10.56 43.71 12.50
N VAL A 132 10.34 42.97 13.59
CA VAL A 132 10.99 43.26 14.87
C VAL A 132 12.46 42.88 14.77
N VAL A 133 13.31 43.91 14.77
CA VAL A 133 14.77 43.79 14.75
C VAL A 133 15.28 43.76 16.19
N SER A 134 15.29 42.57 16.77
CA SER A 134 15.87 42.30 18.09
C SER A 134 16.74 41.04 18.04
N PRO A 135 17.73 40.91 18.95
CA PRO A 135 18.41 39.65 19.17
C PRO A 135 17.40 38.53 19.45
N PRO A 136 17.69 37.28 19.03
CA PRO A 136 16.77 36.18 19.27
C PRO A 136 16.57 35.91 20.76
N SER A 137 15.33 35.71 21.16
CA SER A 137 14.92 35.19 22.47
C SER A 137 15.14 33.68 22.50
N VAL A 138 16.17 33.24 23.22
CA VAL A 138 16.59 31.83 23.26
C VAL A 138 16.01 31.14 24.48
N PHE A 139 15.24 30.09 24.25
CA PHE A 139 14.68 29.22 25.28
C PHE A 139 15.60 28.02 25.53
N HIS A 140 15.70 27.64 26.80
CA HIS A 140 16.61 26.61 27.30
C HIS A 140 15.92 25.47 28.04
N LEU A 141 14.62 25.59 28.34
CA LEU A 141 13.85 24.65 29.17
C LEU A 141 14.41 24.56 30.62
N ASP A 142 14.89 25.69 31.15
CA ASP A 142 15.39 25.81 32.52
C ASP A 142 15.12 27.22 33.07
N ASP A 143 15.70 27.57 34.23
CA ASP A 143 15.48 28.85 34.90
C ASP A 143 15.97 30.06 34.09
N ARG A 144 16.79 29.87 33.04
CA ARG A 144 17.20 30.96 32.14
C ARG A 144 16.02 31.54 31.37
N ASP A 145 14.93 30.80 31.23
CA ASP A 145 13.72 31.26 30.56
C ASP A 145 12.91 32.26 31.40
N PHE A 146 13.31 32.54 32.65
CA PHE A 146 12.54 33.33 33.61
C PHE A 146 12.09 34.70 33.07
N GLN A 147 12.95 35.42 32.36
CA GLN A 147 12.62 36.74 31.84
C GLN A 147 11.52 36.69 30.77
N HIS A 148 11.61 35.74 29.84
CA HIS A 148 10.58 35.50 28.81
C HIS A 148 9.24 35.13 29.46
N MET A 149 9.31 34.24 30.46
CA MET A 149 8.14 33.73 31.18
C MET A 149 7.48 34.77 32.08
N ALA A 150 8.24 35.66 32.73
CA ALA A 150 7.70 36.74 33.56
C ALA A 150 6.88 37.72 32.71
N GLY A 151 7.43 38.20 31.59
CA GLY A 151 6.70 39.09 30.69
C GLY A 151 5.46 38.43 30.08
N PHE A 152 5.53 37.13 29.77
CA PHE A 152 4.37 36.38 29.29
C PHE A 152 3.26 36.26 30.34
N LYS A 153 3.61 35.98 31.60
CA LYS A 153 2.65 35.95 32.72
C LYS A 153 1.96 37.29 32.92
N ASP A 154 2.71 38.39 32.85
CA ASP A 154 2.16 39.73 32.97
C ASP A 154 1.15 40.03 31.85
N ARG A 155 1.47 39.65 30.60
CA ARG A 155 0.54 39.78 29.46
C ARG A 155 -0.70 38.91 29.64
N LEU A 156 -0.54 37.67 30.09
CA LEU A 156 -1.65 36.74 30.34
C LEU A 156 -2.58 37.24 31.46
N ALA A 157 -2.02 37.85 32.51
CA ALA A 157 -2.77 38.37 33.66
C ALA A 157 -3.46 39.72 33.36
N SER A 158 -2.85 40.57 32.53
CA SER A 158 -3.36 41.91 32.19
C SER A 158 -4.28 41.93 30.97
N GLY A 159 -4.40 40.83 30.23
CA GLY A 159 -5.19 40.72 28.99
C GLY A 159 -4.53 41.34 27.75
N GLY A 160 -3.35 41.96 27.93
CA GLY A 160 -2.84 42.94 26.97
C GLY A 160 -3.86 44.08 26.77
N LYS A 161 -3.49 45.17 26.11
CA LYS A 161 -4.51 46.18 25.74
C LYS A 161 -5.35 45.68 24.56
N GLY A 162 -6.16 44.64 24.77
CA GLY A 162 -7.05 44.05 23.75
C GLY A 162 -6.32 43.29 22.63
N GLY A 163 -5.26 42.53 22.96
CA GLY A 163 -4.52 41.72 21.98
C GLY A 163 -3.50 42.47 21.10
N GLN A 164 -3.33 43.79 21.27
CA GLN A 164 -2.39 44.60 20.47
C GLN A 164 -0.90 44.47 20.87
N ASP A 165 -0.60 43.96 22.06
CA ASP A 165 0.77 43.82 22.62
C ASP A 165 1.36 42.39 22.48
N MET A 166 0.75 41.51 21.67
CA MET A 166 1.22 40.12 21.53
C MET A 166 2.47 40.06 20.65
N ASP A 167 3.56 39.48 21.17
CA ASP A 167 4.68 39.05 20.35
C ASP A 167 4.41 37.61 19.91
N VAL A 168 3.80 37.46 18.73
CA VAL A 168 3.32 36.17 18.21
C VAL A 168 4.39 35.09 18.24
N GLY A 169 5.64 35.43 17.91
CA GLY A 169 6.75 34.47 17.90
C GLY A 169 7.13 34.04 19.32
N LEU A 170 7.38 35.02 20.18
CA LEU A 170 7.79 34.79 21.57
C LEU A 170 6.69 34.07 22.38
N ASP A 171 5.44 34.51 22.26
CA ASP A 171 4.33 34.04 23.08
C ASP A 171 3.93 32.60 22.73
N VAL A 172 4.07 32.17 21.47
CA VAL A 172 3.92 30.75 21.09
C VAL A 172 4.98 29.88 21.79
N PHE A 173 6.22 30.35 21.88
CA PHE A 173 7.29 29.60 22.55
C PHE A 173 7.11 29.59 24.06
N CYS A 174 6.63 30.69 24.65
CA CYS A 174 6.20 30.73 26.05
C CYS A 174 5.06 29.73 26.32
N LEU A 175 4.07 29.63 25.44
CA LEU A 175 3.00 28.61 25.56
C LEU A 175 3.58 27.19 25.52
N VAL A 176 4.45 26.89 24.56
CA VAL A 176 5.13 25.59 24.50
C VAL A 176 5.96 25.33 25.78
N ARG A 177 6.60 26.36 26.33
CA ARG A 177 7.37 26.26 27.59
C ARG A 177 6.48 25.95 28.80
N VAL A 178 5.27 26.53 28.85
CA VAL A 178 4.26 26.21 29.85
C VAL A 178 3.79 24.76 29.71
N LEU A 179 3.50 24.32 28.48
CA LEU A 179 3.09 22.94 28.21
C LEU A 179 4.18 21.92 28.57
N ALA A 180 5.45 22.31 28.50
CA ALA A 180 6.59 21.47 28.87
C ALA A 180 6.87 21.43 30.38
N ASP A 181 6.25 22.31 31.17
CA ASP A 181 6.50 22.40 32.60
C ASP A 181 5.60 21.42 33.37
N GLN A 182 6.19 20.42 34.02
CA GLN A 182 5.46 19.48 34.89
C GLN A 182 4.98 20.14 36.19
N ALA A 183 5.50 21.32 36.55
CA ALA A 183 5.05 22.12 37.68
C ALA A 183 3.95 23.13 37.28
N ALA A 184 3.04 22.72 36.39
CA ALA A 184 1.96 23.52 35.82
C ALA A 184 0.96 24.12 36.83
N ASP A 185 1.12 23.83 38.14
CA ASP A 185 0.30 24.38 39.23
C ASP A 185 0.30 25.93 39.28
N ASN A 186 1.31 26.61 38.74
CA ASN A 186 1.46 28.06 38.95
C ASN A 186 1.03 28.98 37.79
N CYS A 187 0.87 28.47 36.56
CA CYS A 187 0.53 29.31 35.38
C CYS A 187 -0.84 29.02 34.78
N TRP A 188 -1.29 27.76 34.84
CA TRP A 188 -2.57 27.35 34.25
C TRP A 188 -3.80 28.01 34.88
N PRO A 189 -3.88 28.22 36.21
CA PRO A 189 -5.02 28.92 36.83
C PRO A 189 -5.21 30.37 36.35
N GLN A 190 -4.20 30.96 35.71
CA GLN A 190 -4.25 32.32 35.16
C GLN A 190 -4.71 32.34 33.69
N LEU A 191 -4.71 31.18 33.03
CA LEU A 191 -5.16 30.97 31.65
C LEU A 191 -6.71 31.01 31.54
N GLY A 192 -7.39 31.84 32.34
CA GLY A 192 -8.85 31.90 32.40
C GLY A 192 -9.47 33.30 32.59
N LYS A 193 -8.69 34.39 32.58
CA LYS A 193 -9.22 35.74 32.87
C LYS A 193 -9.57 36.59 31.64
N ASP A 194 -8.94 36.35 30.49
CA ASP A 194 -9.21 37.06 29.23
C ASP A 194 -9.34 36.08 28.05
N ALA A 195 -10.55 35.97 27.50
CA ALA A 195 -10.86 35.08 26.39
C ALA A 195 -10.21 35.52 25.06
N VAL A 196 -9.94 36.81 24.88
CA VAL A 196 -9.44 37.37 23.61
C VAL A 196 -7.96 37.05 23.42
N TYR A 197 -7.13 37.32 24.42
CA TYR A 197 -5.69 37.01 24.33
C TYR A 197 -5.44 35.50 24.16
N GLN A 198 -6.21 34.66 24.85
CA GLN A 198 -6.12 33.21 24.72
C GLN A 198 -6.51 32.72 23.33
N GLY A 199 -7.61 33.24 22.79
CA GLY A 199 -8.04 32.93 21.43
C GLY A 199 -6.93 33.26 20.42
N ASN A 200 -6.33 34.44 20.54
CA ASN A 200 -5.20 34.87 19.70
C ASN A 200 -3.96 33.98 19.89
N LEU A 201 -3.69 33.53 21.12
CA LEU A 201 -2.54 32.67 21.43
C LEU A 201 -2.67 31.27 20.80
N PHE A 202 -3.83 30.63 20.92
CA PHE A 202 -4.07 29.33 20.28
C PHE A 202 -4.19 29.46 18.76
N GLU A 203 -4.72 30.57 18.26
CA GLU A 203 -4.68 30.90 16.84
C GLU A 203 -3.22 31.06 16.34
N ALA A 204 -2.35 31.71 17.12
CA ALA A 204 -0.92 31.81 16.79
C ALA A 204 -0.23 30.44 16.78
N LEU A 205 -0.54 29.54 17.73
CA LEU A 205 -0.05 28.16 17.71
C LEU A 205 -0.55 27.40 16.48
N ARG A 206 -1.82 27.60 16.09
CA ARG A 206 -2.38 27.04 14.86
C ARG A 206 -1.63 27.55 13.61
N GLN A 207 -1.34 28.84 13.54
CA GLN A 207 -0.56 29.43 12.43
C GLN A 207 0.88 28.91 12.41
N PHE A 208 1.50 28.73 13.57
CA PHE A 208 2.81 28.08 13.71
C PHE A 208 2.79 26.67 13.09
N MET A 209 1.75 25.85 13.36
CA MET A 209 1.59 24.50 12.78
C MET A 209 1.18 24.51 11.29
N GLN A 210 0.69 25.63 10.78
CA GLN A 210 0.34 25.84 9.37
C GLN A 210 1.47 26.46 8.55
N CYS A 211 2.62 26.76 9.16
CA CYS A 211 3.79 27.24 8.43
C CYS A 211 4.14 26.25 7.30
N LYS A 212 4.44 26.79 6.11
CA LYS A 212 4.72 25.99 4.90
C LYS A 212 5.84 24.97 5.06
N TRP A 213 6.69 25.12 6.07
CA TRP A 213 7.73 24.17 6.41
C TRP A 213 7.14 22.80 6.79
N TRP A 214 6.07 22.76 7.61
CA TRP A 214 5.45 21.52 8.09
C TRP A 214 4.86 20.67 6.97
N SER A 215 4.39 21.30 5.90
CA SER A 215 3.77 20.60 4.78
C SER A 215 4.76 20.07 3.76
N ARG A 216 6.06 20.40 3.81
CA ARG A 216 7.03 19.94 2.81
C ARG A 216 7.50 18.51 3.08
N VAL A 217 7.69 17.73 2.02
CA VAL A 217 8.18 16.35 2.14
C VAL A 217 9.65 16.29 2.56
N TRP A 218 10.48 17.23 2.09
CA TRP A 218 11.90 17.30 2.44
C TRP A 218 12.14 17.46 3.94
N THR A 219 11.26 18.21 4.64
CA THR A 219 11.44 18.49 6.07
C THR A 219 11.40 17.24 6.94
N VAL A 220 10.87 16.13 6.41
CA VAL A 220 10.91 14.81 7.06
C VAL A 220 12.36 14.35 7.28
N GLN A 221 13.22 14.41 6.26
CA GLN A 221 14.65 14.08 6.44
C GLN A 221 15.36 15.11 7.31
N GLU A 222 15.03 16.39 7.11
CA GLU A 222 15.68 17.52 7.77
C GLU A 222 15.45 17.53 9.28
N ILE A 223 14.32 17.01 9.75
CA ILE A 223 14.01 16.89 11.18
C ILE A 223 14.36 15.51 11.74
N ILE A 224 14.25 14.42 10.96
CA ILE A 224 14.39 13.07 11.52
C ILE A 224 15.86 12.67 11.72
N VAL A 225 16.68 12.99 10.73
CA VAL A 225 18.04 12.45 10.60
C VAL A 225 19.06 13.09 11.56
N PRO A 226 19.05 14.41 11.81
CA PRO A 226 20.06 15.06 12.63
C PRO A 226 20.06 14.62 14.08
N ARG A 227 21.19 14.86 14.76
CA ARG A 227 21.30 14.67 16.21
C ARG A 227 20.65 15.84 16.96
N GLU A 228 21.12 17.06 16.69
CA GLU A 228 20.64 18.29 17.29
C GLU A 228 19.81 19.10 16.32
N VAL A 229 18.69 19.65 16.81
CA VAL A 229 17.81 20.53 16.05
C VAL A 229 17.36 21.70 16.90
N THR A 230 17.45 22.90 16.32
CA THR A 230 16.94 24.14 16.92
C THR A 230 15.94 24.79 15.98
N VAL A 231 14.80 25.21 16.52
CA VAL A 231 13.69 25.82 15.79
C VAL A 231 13.70 27.32 16.01
N TYR A 232 13.66 28.05 14.91
CA TYR A 232 13.51 29.51 14.84
C TYR A 232 12.12 29.84 14.29
N TYR A 233 11.42 30.74 14.99
CA TYR A 233 10.17 31.34 14.51
C TYR A 233 10.19 32.85 14.82
N GLY A 234 10.43 33.65 13.79
CA GLY A 234 10.76 35.07 13.96
C GLY A 234 11.97 35.26 14.89
N GLY A 235 11.77 36.05 15.94
CA GLY A 235 12.77 36.31 16.97
C GLY A 235 12.88 35.23 18.06
N ALA A 236 12.02 34.21 18.08
CA ALA A 236 12.06 33.17 19.11
C ALA A 236 12.85 31.94 18.66
N VAL A 237 13.63 31.36 19.57
CA VAL A 237 14.54 30.22 19.31
C VAL A 237 14.44 29.21 20.43
N ALA A 238 14.27 27.93 20.10
CA ALA A 238 14.16 26.86 21.09
C ALA A 238 14.68 25.54 20.53
N PRO A 239 15.29 24.69 21.37
CA PRO A 239 15.71 23.37 20.96
C PRO A 239 14.49 22.45 20.73
N TRP A 240 14.58 21.51 19.79
CA TRP A 240 13.49 20.60 19.44
C TRP A 240 12.94 19.82 20.65
N HIS A 241 13.80 19.46 21.60
CA HIS A 241 13.38 18.69 22.78
C HIS A 241 12.35 19.42 23.64
N MET A 242 12.32 20.76 23.64
CA MET A 242 11.30 21.54 24.36
C MET A 242 9.90 21.28 23.80
N PHE A 243 9.75 21.21 22.47
CA PHE A 243 8.48 20.88 21.82
C PHE A 243 8.05 19.44 22.11
N VAL A 244 9.00 18.51 22.13
CA VAL A 244 8.75 17.10 22.46
C VAL A 244 8.26 16.96 23.91
N THR A 245 8.93 17.61 24.86
CA THR A 245 8.52 17.61 26.27
C THR A 245 7.12 18.18 26.43
N ALA A 246 6.84 19.34 25.81
CA ALA A 246 5.51 19.93 25.79
C ALA A 246 4.43 18.97 25.28
N ALA A 247 4.68 18.32 24.15
CA ALA A 247 3.73 17.40 23.54
C ALA A 247 3.47 16.16 24.41
N ARG A 248 4.49 15.66 25.13
CA ARG A 248 4.38 14.51 26.05
C ARG A 248 3.61 14.87 27.32
N CYS A 249 3.96 15.97 27.98
CA CYS A 249 3.31 16.45 29.19
C CYS A 249 1.81 16.73 28.94
N TYR A 250 1.49 17.43 27.85
CA TYR A 250 0.09 17.66 27.46
C TYR A 250 -0.76 16.38 27.36
N ARG A 251 -0.19 15.30 26.81
CA ARG A 251 -0.88 14.00 26.67
C ARG A 251 -1.04 13.25 27.98
N GLN A 252 -0.16 13.49 28.95
CA GLN A 252 -0.18 12.82 30.25
C GLN A 252 -1.12 13.52 31.23
N ASP A 253 -1.12 14.85 31.24
CA ASP A 253 -1.75 15.64 32.30
C ASP A 253 -3.20 16.07 31.99
N CYS A 254 -3.71 15.79 30.79
CA CYS A 254 -5.11 16.05 30.38
C CYS A 254 -5.62 17.45 30.76
N LEU A 255 -4.95 18.50 30.27
CA LEU A 255 -5.26 19.88 30.63
C LEU A 255 -6.75 20.25 30.38
N PRO A 256 -7.39 21.02 31.28
CA PRO A 256 -8.79 21.43 31.13
C PRO A 256 -8.93 22.59 30.13
N LEU A 257 -8.69 22.31 28.86
CA LEU A 257 -8.92 23.23 27.74
C LEU A 257 -10.37 23.15 27.24
N ILE A 258 -10.92 24.31 26.84
CA ILE A 258 -12.13 24.36 26.02
C ILE A 258 -11.90 23.63 24.69
N HIS A 259 -12.98 23.12 24.09
CA HIS A 259 -12.91 22.24 22.92
C HIS A 259 -12.07 22.81 21.77
N GLU A 260 -12.22 24.09 21.42
CA GLU A 260 -11.49 24.73 20.33
C GLU A 260 -9.96 24.73 20.54
N TYR A 261 -9.50 25.06 21.74
CA TYR A 261 -8.08 25.09 22.08
C TYR A 261 -7.49 23.67 22.20
N ARG A 262 -8.31 22.74 22.70
CA ARG A 262 -7.96 21.32 22.76
C ARG A 262 -7.65 20.77 21.38
N CYS A 263 -8.47 21.06 20.37
CA CYS A 263 -8.21 20.62 19.00
C CYS A 263 -6.84 21.10 18.47
N VAL A 264 -6.45 22.34 18.76
CA VAL A 264 -5.14 22.89 18.33
C VAL A 264 -4.00 22.22 19.10
N ALA A 265 -4.13 22.04 20.41
CA ALA A 265 -3.12 21.38 21.24
C ALA A 265 -2.97 19.88 20.89
N ASP A 266 -4.07 19.22 20.55
CA ASP A 266 -4.10 17.83 20.08
C ASP A 266 -3.32 17.70 18.76
N ASP A 267 -3.60 18.55 17.76
CA ASP A 267 -2.88 18.58 16.47
C ASP A 267 -1.39 18.90 16.65
N PHE A 268 -1.05 19.86 17.51
CA PHE A 268 0.33 20.15 17.90
C PHE A 268 1.01 18.90 18.47
N SER A 269 0.41 18.28 19.49
CA SER A 269 0.99 17.14 20.18
C SER A 269 1.12 15.92 19.26
N GLU A 270 0.11 15.62 18.45
CA GLU A 270 0.12 14.51 17.49
C GLU A 270 1.28 14.64 16.50
N ARG A 271 1.41 15.80 15.85
CA ARG A 271 2.45 16.03 14.84
C ARG A 271 3.86 15.97 15.44
N ILE A 272 4.08 16.56 16.60
CA ILE A 272 5.40 16.55 17.27
C ILE A 272 5.78 15.14 17.69
N LEU A 273 4.86 14.40 18.32
CA LEU A 273 5.11 13.03 18.78
C LEU A 273 5.28 12.04 17.62
N GLU A 274 4.57 12.23 16.51
CA GLU A 274 4.74 11.42 15.31
C GLU A 274 6.16 11.56 14.75
N VAL A 275 6.67 12.78 14.68
CA VAL A 275 8.06 13.06 14.27
C VAL A 275 9.06 12.46 15.27
N GLU A 276 8.87 12.67 16.59
CA GLU A 276 9.81 12.16 17.59
C GLU A 276 9.86 10.63 17.62
N LYS A 277 8.72 9.95 17.50
CA LYS A 277 8.66 8.48 17.40
C LYS A 277 9.52 7.95 16.24
N ARG A 278 9.61 8.70 15.14
CA ARG A 278 10.47 8.35 14.00
C ARG A 278 11.93 8.68 14.25
N ARG A 279 12.24 9.81 14.89
CA ARG A 279 13.61 10.12 15.36
C ARG A 279 14.15 9.02 16.26
N GLU A 280 13.35 8.51 17.19
CA GLU A 280 13.72 7.41 18.07
C GLU A 280 14.00 6.10 17.30
N ARG A 281 13.16 5.73 16.32
CA ARG A 281 13.43 4.57 15.45
C ARG A 281 14.70 4.76 14.61
N TRP A 282 14.88 5.97 14.06
CA TRP A 282 16.06 6.32 13.28
C TRP A 282 17.36 6.15 14.09
N ARG A 283 17.36 6.63 15.34
CA ARG A 283 18.48 6.46 16.29
C ARG A 283 18.75 4.99 16.64
N LYS A 284 17.71 4.14 16.66
CA LYS A 284 17.82 2.69 16.84
C LYS A 284 18.24 1.93 15.58
N LEU A 285 18.58 2.64 14.49
CA LEU A 285 18.92 2.06 13.18
C LEU A 285 17.79 1.21 12.56
N ASP A 286 16.56 1.40 13.02
CA ASP A 286 15.36 0.76 12.47
C ASP A 286 14.87 1.57 11.26
N ARG A 287 15.24 1.12 10.06
CA ARG A 287 14.86 1.75 8.79
C ARG A 287 13.48 1.23 8.36
N SER A 288 12.60 2.14 7.97
CA SER A 288 11.26 1.77 7.47
C SER A 288 11.32 1.41 5.99
N ASP A 289 10.42 0.54 5.55
CA ASP A 289 10.24 0.29 4.11
C ASP A 289 9.72 1.55 3.41
N LEU A 290 10.07 1.68 2.13
CA LEU A 290 9.70 2.86 1.33
C LEU A 290 8.17 3.05 1.20
N LEU A 291 7.39 1.96 1.09
CA LEU A 291 5.93 2.05 0.93
C LEU A 291 5.26 2.61 2.20
N SER A 292 5.71 2.21 3.38
CA SER A 292 5.25 2.75 4.66
C SER A 292 5.51 4.25 4.78
N LEU A 293 6.68 4.73 4.34
CA LEU A 293 7.00 6.15 4.34
C LEU A 293 6.14 6.94 3.33
N LEU A 294 5.95 6.41 2.12
CA LEU A 294 5.10 7.01 1.09
C LEU A 294 3.64 7.13 1.53
N ARG A 295 3.13 6.14 2.27
CA ARG A 295 1.77 6.17 2.82
C ARG A 295 1.63 7.15 3.98
N GLN A 296 2.66 7.25 4.83
CA GLN A 296 2.62 8.11 6.02
C GLN A 296 2.80 9.59 5.67
N PHE A 297 3.70 9.91 4.73
CA PHE A 297 4.07 11.29 4.38
C PHE A 297 3.58 11.72 3.00
N GLY A 298 2.67 10.95 2.39
CA GLY A 298 2.16 11.22 1.04
C GLY A 298 1.36 12.52 0.91
N ASP A 299 0.80 13.01 2.03
CA ASP A 299 0.08 14.28 2.15
C ASP A 299 1.01 15.50 2.06
N ARG A 300 2.30 15.31 2.36
CA ARG A 300 3.30 16.37 2.30
C ARG A 300 3.58 16.80 0.87
N GLN A 301 3.61 18.10 0.65
CA GLN A 301 3.78 18.77 -0.62
C GLN A 301 5.23 18.71 -1.11
N ALA A 302 5.38 18.67 -2.43
CA ALA A 302 6.62 18.78 -3.15
C ALA A 302 6.43 19.75 -4.33
N THR A 303 7.38 20.65 -4.55
CA THR A 303 7.35 21.53 -5.73
C THR A 303 7.74 20.76 -7.00
N GLU A 304 8.71 19.86 -6.88
CA GLU A 304 9.10 18.91 -7.92
C GLU A 304 8.44 17.55 -7.62
N PRO A 305 7.55 17.04 -8.49
CA PRO A 305 6.82 15.78 -8.26
C PRO A 305 7.68 14.57 -7.86
N ARG A 306 8.89 14.44 -8.42
CA ARG A 306 9.80 13.31 -8.11
C ARG A 306 10.25 13.29 -6.65
N ASP A 307 10.25 14.46 -5.99
CA ASP A 307 10.67 14.58 -4.59
C ASP A 307 9.69 13.89 -3.63
N LYS A 308 8.46 13.59 -4.07
CA LYS A 308 7.54 12.71 -3.31
C LYS A 308 8.19 11.36 -2.97
N ILE A 309 9.12 10.89 -3.80
CA ILE A 309 9.89 9.67 -3.60
C ILE A 309 11.29 10.00 -3.09
N TYR A 310 12.02 10.87 -3.79
CA TYR A 310 13.45 11.12 -3.49
C TYR A 310 13.67 11.67 -2.08
N ALA A 311 12.75 12.48 -1.56
CA ALA A 311 12.80 12.98 -0.19
C ALA A 311 12.58 11.92 0.88
N LEU A 312 12.24 10.68 0.53
CA LEU A 312 12.04 9.58 1.48
C LEU A 312 13.08 8.47 1.33
N LEU A 313 13.81 8.41 0.20
CA LEU A 313 14.80 7.35 -0.06
C LEU A 313 15.86 7.26 1.04
N GLY A 314 16.36 8.39 1.52
CA GLY A 314 17.37 8.45 2.59
C GLY A 314 16.91 7.86 3.93
N LEU A 315 15.61 7.80 4.18
CA LEU A 315 15.01 7.24 5.39
C LEU A 315 14.66 5.76 5.27
N SER A 316 14.69 5.23 4.05
CA SER A 316 14.26 3.89 3.71
C SER A 316 15.40 2.91 3.48
N ASP A 317 15.07 1.63 3.40
CA ASP A 317 15.93 0.57 2.85
C ASP A 317 16.35 0.82 1.38
N ALA A 318 15.54 1.57 0.63
CA ALA A 318 15.72 1.86 -0.79
C ALA A 318 16.87 2.78 -1.14
N GLY A 319 17.37 3.57 -0.17
CA GLY A 319 18.44 4.55 -0.42
C GLY A 319 19.75 3.94 -0.93
N SER A 320 19.93 2.62 -0.85
CA SER A 320 21.08 1.90 -1.40
C SER A 320 20.88 1.45 -2.86
N SER A 321 19.64 1.31 -3.31
CA SER A 321 19.28 0.66 -4.59
C SER A 321 18.65 1.63 -5.58
N MET A 322 17.98 2.68 -5.10
CA MET A 322 17.38 3.72 -5.94
C MET A 322 18.17 5.02 -5.81
N ILE A 323 18.65 5.54 -6.93
CA ILE A 323 19.41 6.78 -7.01
C ILE A 323 18.51 7.88 -7.60
N PRO A 324 18.45 9.07 -6.98
CA PRO A 324 17.75 10.22 -7.57
C PRO A 324 18.30 10.59 -8.95
N ASP A 325 17.42 10.74 -9.94
CA ASP A 325 17.78 11.17 -11.28
C ASP A 325 16.68 12.09 -11.82
N TYR A 326 16.96 13.39 -11.83
CA TYR A 326 16.00 14.39 -12.29
C TYR A 326 15.88 14.48 -13.82
N SER A 327 16.72 13.75 -14.57
CA SER A 327 16.61 13.68 -16.03
C SER A 327 15.48 12.74 -16.50
N LEU A 328 15.10 11.76 -15.67
CA LEU A 328 14.04 10.80 -15.99
C LEU A 328 12.65 11.44 -15.95
N PRO A 329 11.71 11.06 -16.83
CA PRO A 329 10.32 11.49 -16.73
C PRO A 329 9.66 10.96 -15.45
N ILE A 330 8.68 11.70 -14.91
CA ILE A 330 7.97 11.36 -13.65
C ILE A 330 7.39 9.94 -13.72
N SER A 331 6.78 9.58 -14.85
CA SER A 331 6.20 8.25 -15.08
C SER A 331 7.21 7.13 -14.91
N ARG A 332 8.45 7.29 -15.39
CA ARG A 332 9.51 6.29 -15.27
C ARG A 332 10.00 6.17 -13.83
N VAL A 333 10.17 7.29 -13.13
CA VAL A 333 10.53 7.29 -11.71
C VAL A 333 9.48 6.54 -10.90
N PHE A 334 8.20 6.82 -11.14
CA PHE A 334 7.11 6.20 -10.41
C PHE A 334 7.00 4.70 -10.70
N GLN A 335 7.10 4.29 -11.96
CA GLN A 335 7.17 2.88 -12.36
C GLN A 335 8.31 2.14 -11.65
N ASN A 336 9.52 2.69 -11.72
CA ASN A 336 10.70 2.11 -11.06
C ASN A 336 10.49 1.94 -9.55
N THR A 337 9.84 2.90 -8.89
CA THR A 337 9.51 2.82 -7.46
C THR A 337 8.53 1.69 -7.16
N VAL A 338 7.46 1.56 -7.94
CA VAL A 338 6.49 0.46 -7.76
C VAL A 338 7.18 -0.89 -7.90
N LEU A 339 7.98 -1.05 -8.95
CA LEU A 339 8.69 -2.30 -9.23
C LEU A 339 9.72 -2.63 -8.14
N TYR A 340 10.44 -1.62 -7.63
CA TYR A 340 11.33 -1.77 -6.48
C TYR A 340 10.54 -2.29 -5.26
N ILE A 341 9.41 -1.65 -4.93
CA ILE A 341 8.58 -2.04 -3.77
C ILE A 341 8.09 -3.48 -3.91
N ILE A 342 7.59 -3.88 -5.09
CA ILE A 342 7.12 -5.26 -5.34
C ILE A 342 8.27 -6.26 -5.15
N ARG A 343 9.44 -5.98 -5.74
CA ARG A 343 10.61 -6.86 -5.69
C ARG A 343 11.15 -7.03 -4.27
N GLN A 344 11.21 -5.96 -3.49
CA GLN A 344 11.73 -6.02 -2.11
C GLN A 344 10.73 -6.63 -1.13
N SER A 345 9.48 -6.18 -1.16
CA SER A 345 8.46 -6.63 -0.20
C SER A 345 7.88 -8.00 -0.55
N GLN A 346 8.05 -8.48 -1.79
CA GLN A 346 7.35 -9.66 -2.32
C GLN A 346 5.83 -9.57 -2.09
N SER A 347 5.30 -8.35 -2.18
CA SER A 347 3.90 -8.01 -1.92
C SER A 347 3.38 -7.07 -2.99
N LEU A 348 2.07 -7.14 -3.22
CA LEU A 348 1.33 -6.23 -4.10
C LEU A 348 0.65 -5.10 -3.33
N ASP A 349 1.08 -4.85 -2.09
CA ASP A 349 0.47 -3.83 -1.25
C ASP A 349 0.56 -2.42 -1.84
N VAL A 350 1.54 -2.16 -2.72
CA VAL A 350 1.65 -0.89 -3.45
C VAL A 350 0.42 -0.59 -4.33
N PHE A 351 -0.33 -1.63 -4.73
CA PHE A 351 -1.59 -1.49 -5.47
C PHE A 351 -2.81 -1.25 -4.58
N LEU A 352 -2.65 -1.34 -3.25
CA LEU A 352 -3.75 -1.14 -2.31
C LEU A 352 -3.96 0.34 -2.02
N GLY A 353 -5.21 0.80 -2.15
CA GLY A 353 -5.55 2.20 -1.91
C GLY A 353 -5.51 3.05 -3.18
N ASP A 354 -4.67 4.09 -3.20
CA ASP A 354 -4.64 5.27 -4.10
C ASP A 354 -4.70 5.04 -5.63
N VAL A 355 -4.72 3.80 -6.13
CA VAL A 355 -4.69 3.52 -7.56
C VAL A 355 -5.90 4.10 -8.31
N GLY A 356 -7.05 4.26 -7.64
CA GLY A 356 -8.26 4.86 -8.22
C GLY A 356 -8.27 6.40 -8.27
N ARG A 357 -7.29 7.09 -7.65
CA ARG A 357 -7.28 8.55 -7.43
C ARG A 357 -6.34 9.34 -8.35
N LYS A 358 -5.87 8.70 -9.42
CA LYS A 358 -5.00 9.37 -10.39
C LYS A 358 -5.66 10.62 -10.93
N VAL A 359 -4.93 11.71 -10.84
CA VAL A 359 -5.26 12.96 -11.53
C VAL A 359 -4.61 12.96 -12.91
N ASP A 360 -3.44 12.32 -13.02
CA ASP A 360 -2.71 12.16 -14.27
C ASP A 360 -3.07 10.85 -14.99
N ASP A 361 -3.89 10.96 -16.04
CA ASP A 361 -4.24 9.83 -16.92
C ASP A 361 -3.06 9.34 -17.78
N ALA A 362 -1.92 10.06 -17.82
CA ALA A 362 -0.71 9.60 -18.50
C ALA A 362 0.03 8.50 -17.72
N LEU A 363 -0.22 8.36 -16.41
CA LEU A 363 0.40 7.29 -15.61
C LEU A 363 -0.26 5.93 -15.90
N PRO A 364 0.52 4.86 -16.12
CA PRO A 364 -0.01 3.51 -16.34
C PRO A 364 -0.94 3.08 -15.21
N SER A 365 -2.05 2.39 -15.51
CA SER A 365 -3.12 2.08 -14.53
C SER A 365 -2.65 1.42 -13.23
N TRP A 366 -1.53 0.67 -13.25
CA TRP A 366 -0.96 -0.01 -12.09
C TRP A 366 -0.01 0.86 -11.23
N VAL A 367 0.37 2.05 -11.69
CA VAL A 367 1.31 2.94 -10.99
C VAL A 367 0.57 3.97 -10.13
N PRO A 368 0.71 4.00 -8.79
CA PRO A 368 0.08 5.03 -7.95
C PRO A 368 0.53 6.44 -8.34
N ASP A 369 -0.39 7.40 -8.24
CA ASP A 369 -0.08 8.82 -8.40
C ASP A 369 0.25 9.43 -7.03
N TRP A 370 1.54 9.49 -6.69
CA TRP A 370 2.00 10.10 -5.43
C TRP A 370 1.94 11.63 -5.42
N THR A 371 1.56 12.26 -6.54
CA THR A 371 1.34 13.71 -6.62
C THR A 371 -0.08 14.08 -6.23
N ALA A 372 -1.03 13.15 -6.40
CA ALA A 372 -2.40 13.31 -5.93
C ALA A 372 -2.41 13.56 -4.42
N VAL A 373 -3.30 14.46 -3.98
CA VAL A 373 -3.43 14.81 -2.56
C VAL A 373 -3.94 13.57 -1.79
N ALA A 374 -3.03 12.87 -1.09
CA ALA A 374 -3.35 11.83 -0.10
C ALA A 374 -3.69 12.51 1.24
N ARG A 375 -4.60 12.08 2.12
CA ARG A 375 -5.61 11.01 2.17
C ARG A 375 -6.69 11.47 3.17
N ASP A 376 -7.92 10.98 2.96
CA ASP A 376 -8.97 10.93 3.98
C ASP A 376 -8.60 9.90 5.07
N GLU A 377 -8.80 10.21 6.35
CA GLU A 377 -8.49 9.32 7.48
C GLU A 377 -9.12 7.93 7.32
N LEU A 378 -10.35 7.88 6.78
CA LEU A 378 -11.06 6.62 6.53
C LEU A 378 -10.33 5.72 5.53
N ASP A 379 -9.70 6.30 4.51
CA ASP A 379 -8.94 5.53 3.53
C ASP A 379 -7.62 5.01 4.09
N ARG A 380 -6.99 5.73 5.04
CA ARG A 380 -5.83 5.24 5.77
C ARG A 380 -6.21 4.01 6.61
N LEU A 381 -7.27 4.12 7.42
CA LEU A 381 -7.79 3.02 8.24
C LEU A 381 -8.15 1.80 7.38
N ARG A 382 -8.80 2.01 6.23
CA ARG A 382 -9.14 0.92 5.31
C ARG A 382 -7.90 0.17 4.82
N VAL A 383 -6.85 0.89 4.40
CA VAL A 383 -5.60 0.25 3.94
C VAL A 383 -4.91 -0.50 5.08
N GLU A 384 -4.94 0.03 6.31
CA GLU A 384 -4.41 -0.66 7.49
C GLU A 384 -5.19 -1.95 7.81
N ASN A 385 -6.51 -1.96 7.59
CA ASN A 385 -7.37 -3.12 7.79
C ASN A 385 -7.13 -4.25 6.78
N ILE A 386 -6.45 -3.99 5.65
CA ILE A 386 -6.21 -5.02 4.64
C ILE A 386 -5.29 -6.15 5.16
N ARG A 387 -4.48 -5.88 6.19
CA ARG A 387 -3.61 -6.90 6.82
C ARG A 387 -4.35 -8.13 7.35
N TYR A 388 -5.66 -8.03 7.55
CA TYR A 388 -6.51 -9.14 8.01
C TYR A 388 -7.01 -10.06 6.88
N PHE A 389 -6.58 -9.85 5.63
CA PHE A 389 -6.94 -10.66 4.48
C PHE A 389 -5.69 -11.28 3.82
N ASN A 390 -5.90 -12.35 3.05
CA ASN A 390 -4.86 -13.00 2.26
C ASN A 390 -5.45 -13.74 1.05
N ALA A 391 -6.02 -12.98 0.10
CA ALA A 391 -6.69 -13.55 -1.07
C ALA A 391 -5.75 -14.38 -1.97
N GLY A 392 -4.49 -13.95 -2.13
CA GLY A 392 -3.50 -14.58 -3.01
C GLY A 392 -2.71 -15.76 -2.41
N LEU A 393 -2.94 -16.10 -1.12
CA LEU A 393 -2.22 -17.16 -0.37
C LEU A 393 -0.68 -16.99 -0.31
N GLY A 394 -0.16 -15.78 -0.11
CA GLY A 394 1.29 -15.56 -0.01
C GLY A 394 1.69 -14.23 0.65
N SER A 395 2.35 -14.33 1.82
CA SER A 395 3.37 -13.43 2.40
C SER A 395 3.45 -13.57 3.92
N ASP A 396 2.32 -13.83 4.62
CA ASP A 396 2.24 -13.93 6.09
C ASP A 396 1.79 -15.31 6.58
N THR A 397 2.51 -16.38 6.27
CA THR A 397 2.30 -17.67 6.96
C THR A 397 3.22 -17.80 8.17
N GLY A 398 3.15 -16.84 9.09
CA GLY A 398 3.30 -17.17 10.50
C GLY A 398 2.04 -17.92 10.94
N SER A 399 2.14 -19.24 11.11
CA SER A 399 1.08 -20.09 11.65
C SER A 399 -0.17 -20.28 10.78
N LYS A 400 0.00 -21.02 9.68
CA LYS A 400 -0.89 -22.08 9.17
C LYS A 400 -0.28 -22.52 7.85
N THR A 401 0.77 -23.32 7.93
CA THR A 401 1.15 -24.19 6.82
C THR A 401 -0.12 -24.89 6.35
N CYS A 402 -0.52 -24.62 5.11
CA CYS A 402 -1.60 -25.36 4.49
C CYS A 402 -1.26 -26.85 4.62
N GLN A 403 -2.09 -27.63 5.32
CA GLN A 403 -1.90 -29.07 5.51
C GLN A 403 -1.67 -29.80 4.18
N TRP A 404 -2.10 -29.23 3.04
CA TRP A 404 -1.83 -29.77 1.72
C TRP A 404 -0.42 -29.49 1.17
N CYS A 405 0.20 -28.34 1.49
CA CYS A 405 1.63 -28.13 1.22
C CYS A 405 2.50 -29.11 2.03
N GLU A 406 2.06 -29.43 3.25
CA GLU A 406 2.66 -30.47 4.08
C GLU A 406 2.39 -31.87 3.51
N THR A 407 1.18 -32.13 3.01
CA THR A 407 0.80 -33.41 2.37
C THR A 407 1.49 -33.60 1.01
N LEU A 408 1.70 -32.57 0.20
CA LEU A 408 2.50 -32.64 -1.03
C LEU A 408 3.99 -32.75 -0.73
N ARG A 409 4.49 -32.01 0.25
CA ARG A 409 5.87 -32.16 0.75
C ARG A 409 6.11 -33.58 1.30
N ASN A 410 5.08 -34.19 1.89
CA ASN A 410 5.12 -35.55 2.43
C ASN A 410 4.76 -36.63 1.40
N ARG A 411 4.00 -36.35 0.33
CA ARG A 411 3.69 -37.30 -0.78
C ARG A 411 4.76 -37.30 -1.87
N TYR A 412 5.34 -36.14 -2.15
CA TYR A 412 6.49 -35.97 -3.02
C TYR A 412 7.70 -35.69 -2.14
N THR A 413 8.12 -36.71 -1.39
CA THR A 413 9.22 -36.68 -0.41
C THR A 413 10.57 -36.22 -0.99
N HIS A 414 10.67 -36.13 -2.31
CA HIS A 414 11.79 -35.47 -2.96
C HIS A 414 11.28 -34.23 -3.72
N HIS A 415 11.75 -33.06 -3.30
CA HIS A 415 11.73 -31.81 -4.08
C HIS A 415 12.17 -32.06 -5.54
N ALA A 416 13.03 -33.05 -5.77
CA ALA A 416 13.46 -33.50 -7.09
C ALA A 416 12.37 -34.21 -7.91
N ALA A 417 11.38 -34.89 -7.32
CA ALA A 417 10.32 -35.62 -8.02
C ALA A 417 9.19 -34.68 -8.50
N PHE A 418 8.76 -33.73 -7.64
CA PHE A 418 7.82 -32.67 -8.05
C PHE A 418 8.47 -31.74 -9.10
N MET A 419 9.75 -31.39 -8.92
CA MET A 419 10.49 -30.64 -9.93
C MET A 419 10.74 -31.47 -11.20
N LYS A 420 11.02 -32.79 -11.10
CA LYS A 420 11.13 -33.70 -12.27
C LYS A 420 9.83 -33.74 -13.05
N TRP A 421 8.70 -33.85 -12.36
CA TRP A 421 7.37 -33.84 -12.94
C TRP A 421 7.03 -32.47 -13.57
N LEU A 422 7.31 -31.36 -12.88
CA LEU A 422 7.19 -30.02 -13.45
C LEU A 422 8.09 -29.85 -14.69
N THR A 423 9.31 -30.42 -14.69
CA THR A 423 10.21 -30.40 -15.85
C THR A 423 9.81 -31.37 -16.96
N SER A 424 9.13 -32.48 -16.67
CA SER A 424 8.57 -33.38 -17.71
C SER A 424 7.36 -32.75 -18.37
N VAL A 425 6.57 -31.98 -17.61
CA VAL A 425 5.50 -31.11 -18.15
C VAL A 425 6.09 -29.96 -18.98
N ARG A 426 7.24 -29.40 -18.57
CA ARG A 426 8.01 -28.39 -19.33
C ARG A 426 8.48 -28.88 -20.71
N TYR A 427 8.62 -30.20 -20.89
CA TYR A 427 8.97 -30.82 -22.18
C TYR A 427 7.76 -30.96 -23.12
N ARG A 428 6.52 -30.81 -22.61
CA ARG A 428 5.27 -30.64 -23.38
C ARG A 428 4.78 -29.20 -23.26
N ARG A 429 5.66 -28.29 -23.68
CA ARG A 429 5.50 -26.83 -23.59
C ARG A 429 4.18 -26.35 -24.20
N ASP A 430 3.76 -27.03 -25.26
CA ASP A 430 2.60 -26.76 -26.09
C ASP A 430 1.25 -26.96 -25.35
N MET A 431 1.20 -27.79 -24.29
CA MET A 431 -0.04 -28.10 -23.56
C MET A 431 -0.30 -27.22 -22.33
N VAL A 432 0.68 -26.41 -21.88
CA VAL A 432 0.59 -25.66 -20.60
C VAL A 432 0.80 -24.15 -20.77
N GLU A 433 1.42 -23.71 -21.86
CA GLU A 433 1.64 -22.27 -22.13
C GLU A 433 0.34 -21.51 -22.48
N GLU A 434 -0.73 -22.17 -22.97
CA GLU A 434 -1.99 -21.48 -23.33
C GLU A 434 -2.69 -20.77 -22.15
N ASP A 435 -2.43 -21.16 -20.91
CA ASP A 435 -3.19 -20.70 -19.73
C ASP A 435 -2.37 -20.00 -18.63
N GLY A 436 -1.04 -19.81 -18.79
CA GLY A 436 -0.20 -19.20 -17.74
C GLY A 436 -0.17 -19.99 -16.41
N LEU A 437 -0.62 -21.24 -16.44
CA LEU A 437 -0.85 -22.11 -15.29
C LEU A 437 0.45 -22.46 -14.54
N PHE A 438 1.52 -22.71 -15.29
CA PHE A 438 2.83 -23.05 -14.73
C PHE A 438 3.36 -21.93 -13.83
N ASP A 439 3.31 -20.68 -14.30
CA ASP A 439 3.81 -19.53 -13.57
C ASP A 439 2.98 -19.27 -12.31
N TRP A 440 1.66 -19.43 -12.39
CA TRP A 440 0.77 -19.31 -11.23
C TRP A 440 1.08 -20.37 -10.15
N LEU A 441 1.22 -21.64 -10.55
CA LEU A 441 1.57 -22.73 -9.63
C LEU A 441 2.95 -22.54 -8.99
N CYS A 442 3.96 -22.12 -9.77
CA CYS A 442 5.28 -21.79 -9.25
C CYS A 442 5.25 -20.63 -8.25
N THR A 443 4.48 -19.58 -8.54
CA THR A 443 4.36 -18.38 -7.68
C THR A 443 3.72 -18.74 -6.33
N ILE A 444 2.65 -19.54 -6.36
CA ILE A 444 2.01 -20.08 -5.15
C ILE A 444 2.94 -21.00 -4.36
N HIS A 445 3.65 -21.89 -5.04
CA HIS A 445 4.53 -22.86 -4.38
C HIS A 445 5.72 -22.17 -3.71
N THR A 446 6.30 -21.18 -4.38
CA THR A 446 7.45 -20.42 -3.88
C THR A 446 7.05 -19.31 -2.90
N GLY A 447 5.78 -18.90 -2.89
CA GLY A 447 5.29 -17.77 -2.09
C GLY A 447 5.87 -16.43 -2.51
N ARG A 448 6.51 -16.35 -3.68
CA ARG A 448 7.22 -15.16 -4.19
C ARG A 448 6.46 -14.54 -5.34
N VAL A 449 6.21 -13.24 -5.28
CA VAL A 449 5.57 -12.48 -6.36
C VAL A 449 6.49 -12.44 -7.59
N ARG A 450 5.95 -12.78 -8.77
CA ARG A 450 6.69 -12.81 -10.03
C ARG A 450 6.13 -11.80 -11.02
N VAL A 451 7.01 -10.90 -11.48
CA VAL A 451 6.78 -10.04 -12.63
C VAL A 451 7.41 -10.74 -13.84
N LEU A 452 6.60 -11.11 -14.83
CA LEU A 452 7.01 -11.88 -16.01
C LEU A 452 7.63 -10.99 -17.08
N LYS A 453 7.03 -9.82 -17.31
CA LYS A 453 7.49 -8.82 -18.28
C LYS A 453 7.26 -7.42 -17.73
N GLU A 454 8.20 -6.53 -18.01
CA GLU A 454 8.13 -5.10 -17.73
C GLU A 454 8.50 -4.38 -19.03
N ASP A 455 7.50 -3.78 -19.68
CA ASP A 455 7.69 -2.85 -20.80
C ASP A 455 7.17 -1.47 -20.37
N ASP A 456 7.45 -0.43 -21.17
CA ASP A 456 7.06 0.94 -20.81
C ASP A 456 5.55 1.08 -20.59
N GLY A 457 5.14 1.19 -19.32
CA GLY A 457 3.75 1.26 -18.90
C GLY A 457 2.97 -0.06 -18.86
N VAL A 458 3.58 -1.22 -19.14
CA VAL A 458 2.91 -2.53 -19.07
C VAL A 458 3.66 -3.47 -18.11
N ILE A 459 2.92 -4.07 -17.19
CA ILE A 459 3.43 -5.10 -16.28
C ILE A 459 2.65 -6.40 -16.51
N SER A 460 3.37 -7.51 -16.70
CA SER A 460 2.77 -8.84 -16.83
C SER A 460 3.00 -9.68 -15.59
N MET A 461 1.93 -10.26 -15.05
CA MET A 461 1.94 -11.06 -13.83
C MET A 461 0.93 -12.20 -13.92
N PRO A 462 1.18 -13.35 -13.24
CA PRO A 462 0.17 -14.42 -13.15
C PRO A 462 -1.07 -13.93 -12.40
N GLY A 463 -2.27 -14.20 -12.92
CA GLY A 463 -3.53 -13.82 -12.29
C GLY A 463 -4.60 -14.89 -12.45
N LEU A 464 -5.39 -15.12 -11.40
CA LEU A 464 -6.55 -16.00 -11.43
C LEU A 464 -7.81 -15.18 -11.69
N TYR A 465 -8.45 -15.38 -12.84
CA TYR A 465 -9.80 -14.88 -13.07
C TYR A 465 -10.77 -15.56 -12.10
N VAL A 466 -11.57 -14.76 -11.39
CA VAL A 466 -12.58 -15.25 -10.44
C VAL A 466 -13.97 -15.16 -11.07
N ASP A 467 -14.39 -13.95 -11.42
CA ASP A 467 -15.72 -13.72 -11.99
C ASP A 467 -15.82 -12.32 -12.66
N THR A 468 -16.95 -12.04 -13.29
CA THR A 468 -17.29 -10.75 -13.91
C THR A 468 -18.36 -10.02 -13.09
N VAL A 469 -18.19 -8.72 -12.92
CA VAL A 469 -19.16 -7.82 -12.29
C VAL A 469 -20.43 -7.73 -13.14
N ALA A 470 -21.55 -8.14 -12.57
CA ALA A 470 -22.86 -8.15 -13.24
C ALA A 470 -23.73 -6.95 -12.84
N VAL A 471 -23.62 -6.49 -11.60
CA VAL A 471 -24.43 -5.39 -11.03
C VAL A 471 -23.56 -4.48 -10.19
N VAL A 472 -23.84 -3.18 -10.21
CA VAL A 472 -23.17 -2.17 -9.38
C VAL A 472 -24.20 -1.25 -8.72
N GLY A 473 -23.95 -0.85 -7.48
CA GLY A 473 -24.74 0.17 -6.76
C GLY A 473 -24.11 1.56 -6.86
N ASP A 474 -24.79 2.60 -6.39
CA ASP A 474 -24.25 3.97 -6.41
C ASP A 474 -22.97 4.11 -5.55
N PRO A 475 -22.01 4.96 -5.92
CA PRO A 475 -20.81 5.16 -5.13
C PRO A 475 -21.08 5.93 -3.82
N MET A 476 -20.46 5.49 -2.74
CA MET A 476 -20.49 6.16 -1.44
C MET A 476 -19.45 7.29 -1.41
N LEU A 477 -19.84 8.50 -1.82
CA LEU A 477 -18.95 9.68 -1.94
C LEU A 477 -18.96 10.61 -0.72
N SER A 478 -20.06 10.66 0.03
CA SER A 478 -20.31 11.59 1.14
C SER A 478 -20.52 10.87 2.48
N THR A 479 -20.61 11.65 3.57
CA THR A 479 -20.96 11.16 4.91
C THR A 479 -22.44 10.81 5.08
N ASP A 480 -23.32 11.18 4.14
CA ASP A 480 -24.71 10.71 4.11
C ASP A 480 -24.77 9.27 3.61
N THR A 481 -24.73 8.34 4.56
CA THR A 481 -24.61 6.90 4.32
C THR A 481 -25.96 6.23 4.08
N LEU A 482 -27.05 6.78 4.62
CA LEU A 482 -28.32 6.05 4.75
C LEU A 482 -28.98 5.77 3.40
N TRP A 483 -29.11 6.79 2.55
CA TRP A 483 -29.75 6.64 1.23
C TRP A 483 -29.02 5.65 0.32
N THR A 484 -27.69 5.74 0.29
CA THR A 484 -26.86 4.84 -0.50
C THR A 484 -26.94 3.40 0.01
N LEU A 485 -26.93 3.21 1.34
CA LEU A 485 -27.11 1.88 1.95
C LEU A 485 -28.48 1.27 1.65
N LEU A 486 -29.54 2.08 1.69
CA LEU A 486 -30.91 1.66 1.31
C LEU A 486 -30.99 1.25 -0.17
N SER A 487 -30.39 2.04 -1.07
CA SER A 487 -30.28 1.70 -2.49
C SER A 487 -29.56 0.36 -2.69
N TRP A 488 -28.44 0.15 -2.00
CA TRP A 488 -27.68 -1.09 -2.07
C TRP A 488 -28.46 -2.30 -1.56
N ALA A 489 -29.19 -2.17 -0.45
CA ALA A 489 -30.02 -3.27 0.07
C ALA A 489 -31.16 -3.64 -0.88
N LYS A 490 -31.75 -2.66 -1.57
CA LYS A 490 -32.75 -2.91 -2.61
C LYS A 490 -32.15 -3.73 -3.76
N ILE A 491 -30.98 -3.32 -4.28
CA ILE A 491 -30.26 -4.05 -5.33
C ILE A 491 -29.99 -5.51 -4.92
N VAL A 492 -29.48 -5.71 -3.69
CA VAL A 492 -29.20 -7.04 -3.16
C VAL A 492 -30.48 -7.87 -3.02
N THR A 493 -31.56 -7.28 -2.49
CA THR A 493 -32.86 -7.97 -2.34
C THR A 493 -33.42 -8.39 -3.69
N GLU A 494 -33.43 -7.49 -4.68
CA GLU A 494 -33.93 -7.77 -6.03
C GLU A 494 -33.11 -8.87 -6.71
N ARG A 495 -31.78 -8.82 -6.60
CA ARG A 495 -30.89 -9.83 -7.21
C ARG A 495 -31.08 -11.22 -6.61
N PHE A 496 -31.27 -11.33 -5.29
CA PHE A 496 -31.38 -12.61 -4.58
C PHE A 496 -32.81 -12.98 -4.16
N SER A 497 -33.82 -12.34 -4.77
CA SER A 497 -35.24 -12.70 -4.57
C SER A 497 -35.54 -14.15 -4.98
N ARG A 498 -34.73 -14.73 -5.87
CA ARG A 498 -34.73 -16.16 -6.22
C ARG A 498 -33.54 -16.84 -5.52
N ARG A 499 -33.78 -17.78 -4.61
CA ARG A 499 -32.77 -18.37 -3.70
C ARG A 499 -31.58 -19.03 -4.41
N GLU A 500 -31.74 -19.46 -5.67
CA GLU A 500 -30.77 -20.22 -6.47
C GLU A 500 -29.40 -19.55 -6.64
N HIS A 501 -29.30 -18.23 -6.45
CA HIS A 501 -28.05 -17.49 -6.71
C HIS A 501 -27.26 -17.13 -5.44
N ARG A 502 -27.68 -17.53 -4.23
CA ARG A 502 -26.98 -17.13 -2.99
C ARG A 502 -25.63 -17.85 -2.85
N PRO A 503 -24.53 -17.13 -2.54
CA PRO A 503 -23.25 -17.77 -2.23
C PRO A 503 -23.38 -18.74 -1.05
N ARG A 504 -23.12 -20.03 -1.31
CA ARG A 504 -22.92 -21.10 -0.30
C ARG A 504 -24.06 -21.26 0.72
N GLY A 505 -25.30 -20.95 0.36
CA GLY A 505 -26.47 -21.18 1.23
C GLY A 505 -26.53 -20.30 2.49
N GLN A 506 -25.72 -19.25 2.59
CA GLN A 506 -25.74 -18.34 3.73
C GLN A 506 -26.96 -17.40 3.69
N GLU A 507 -27.40 -16.95 4.87
CA GLU A 507 -28.47 -15.96 4.99
C GLU A 507 -28.04 -14.61 4.39
N LEU A 508 -28.97 -13.94 3.72
CA LEU A 508 -28.68 -12.72 2.97
C LEU A 508 -28.18 -11.58 3.87
N GLY A 509 -28.80 -11.42 5.05
CA GLY A 509 -28.37 -10.42 6.04
C GLY A 509 -26.94 -10.63 6.53
N HIS A 510 -26.50 -11.90 6.67
CA HIS A 510 -25.14 -12.22 7.07
C HIS A 510 -24.11 -11.88 6.00
N VAL A 511 -24.35 -12.29 4.75
CA VAL A 511 -23.43 -12.02 3.63
C VAL A 511 -23.34 -10.52 3.35
N PHE A 512 -24.49 -9.84 3.31
CA PHE A 512 -24.54 -8.42 3.05
C PHE A 512 -23.92 -7.61 4.21
N GLY A 513 -24.23 -7.95 5.46
CA GLY A 513 -23.64 -7.30 6.63
C GLY A 513 -22.12 -7.44 6.70
N ARG A 514 -21.58 -8.63 6.38
CA ARG A 514 -20.12 -8.81 6.26
C ARG A 514 -19.55 -7.96 5.13
N ALA A 515 -20.21 -7.88 3.97
CA ALA A 515 -19.75 -7.04 2.88
C ALA A 515 -19.74 -5.55 3.24
N LEU A 516 -20.75 -5.05 3.94
CA LEU A 516 -20.86 -3.65 4.37
C LEU A 516 -19.72 -3.20 5.29
N CYS A 517 -19.18 -4.09 6.12
CA CYS A 517 -18.06 -3.81 7.00
C CYS A 517 -16.71 -4.33 6.46
N ALA A 518 -16.69 -4.83 5.21
CA ALA A 518 -15.58 -5.60 4.65
C ALA A 518 -15.06 -6.68 5.64
N ASP A 519 -15.96 -7.28 6.42
CA ASP A 519 -15.67 -8.28 7.46
C ASP A 519 -14.74 -7.83 8.60
N THR A 520 -14.63 -6.54 8.86
CA THR A 520 -13.78 -5.97 9.92
C THR A 520 -14.54 -5.04 10.86
N ILE A 521 -14.07 -4.91 12.10
CA ILE A 521 -14.58 -3.95 13.09
C ILE A 521 -13.45 -3.52 14.01
N THR A 522 -13.46 -2.26 14.42
CA THR A 522 -12.53 -1.71 15.42
C THR A 522 -13.27 -1.45 16.71
N VAL A 523 -12.84 -2.10 17.79
CA VAL A 523 -13.41 -1.96 19.13
C VAL A 523 -12.26 -1.69 20.10
N HIS A 524 -12.35 -0.66 20.95
CA HIS A 524 -11.27 -0.26 21.87
C HIS A 524 -9.90 -0.09 21.19
N ASN A 525 -9.83 0.59 20.04
CA ASN A 525 -8.62 0.77 19.22
C ASN A 525 -7.97 -0.53 18.72
N GLN A 526 -8.70 -1.65 18.73
CA GLN A 526 -8.24 -2.92 18.17
C GLN A 526 -9.16 -3.36 17.03
N THR A 527 -8.60 -3.43 15.83
CA THR A 527 -9.29 -3.97 14.66
C THR A 527 -9.22 -5.50 14.66
N ARG A 528 -10.33 -6.15 14.33
CA ARG A 528 -10.44 -7.61 14.17
C ARG A 528 -11.48 -7.98 13.12
N ARG A 529 -11.52 -9.26 12.73
CA ARG A 529 -12.60 -9.81 11.91
C ARG A 529 -13.93 -9.83 12.68
N LEU A 530 -15.04 -9.73 11.97
CA LEU A 530 -16.37 -9.87 12.57
C LEU A 530 -16.57 -11.28 13.14
N ASN A 531 -17.01 -11.33 14.40
CA ASN A 531 -17.37 -12.57 15.07
C ASN A 531 -18.89 -12.80 14.98
N THR A 532 -19.36 -13.94 15.51
CA THR A 532 -20.78 -14.32 15.46
C THR A 532 -21.70 -13.31 16.17
N THR A 533 -21.23 -12.65 17.22
CA THR A 533 -22.00 -11.63 17.95
C THR A 533 -22.19 -10.39 17.09
N ASP A 534 -21.11 -9.90 16.46
CA ASP A 534 -21.18 -8.75 15.57
C ASP A 534 -22.08 -9.06 14.37
N THR A 535 -21.92 -10.23 13.75
CA THR A 535 -22.72 -10.61 12.58
C THR A 535 -24.19 -10.79 12.92
N ARG A 536 -24.54 -11.30 14.12
CA ARG A 536 -25.93 -11.34 14.59
C ARG A 536 -26.48 -9.97 14.89
N ALA A 537 -25.68 -9.04 15.40
CA ALA A 537 -26.10 -7.66 15.62
C ALA A 537 -26.37 -6.96 14.28
N LEU A 538 -25.46 -7.12 13.30
CA LEU A 538 -25.61 -6.65 11.93
C LEU A 538 -26.82 -7.27 11.23
N ALA A 539 -27.02 -8.58 11.33
CA ALA A 539 -28.16 -9.26 10.71
C ALA A 539 -29.49 -8.81 11.33
N ARG A 540 -29.57 -8.68 12.66
CA ARG A 540 -30.76 -8.12 13.33
C ARG A 540 -31.03 -6.68 12.92
N TRP A 541 -29.99 -5.87 12.76
CA TRP A 541 -30.12 -4.51 12.24
C TRP A 541 -30.60 -4.49 10.79
N LEU A 542 -30.12 -5.41 9.96
CA LEU A 542 -30.48 -5.50 8.55
C LEU A 542 -31.86 -6.10 8.30
N LEU A 543 -32.42 -6.91 9.21
CA LEU A 543 -33.61 -7.72 8.95
C LEU A 543 -34.80 -7.23 9.78
N ASN A 544 -35.95 -7.02 9.12
CA ASN A 544 -37.21 -6.81 9.81
C ASN A 544 -37.79 -8.17 10.26
N THR A 545 -37.74 -8.47 11.56
CA THR A 545 -38.10 -9.80 12.10
C THR A 545 -39.61 -10.01 12.33
N ASP A 546 -40.48 -9.06 12.00
CA ASP A 546 -41.84 -9.06 12.56
C ASP A 546 -42.92 -9.84 11.77
N ARG A 547 -42.65 -10.41 10.57
CA ARG A 547 -43.71 -11.05 9.75
C ARG A 547 -43.29 -12.26 8.91
N GLY A 548 -42.41 -13.13 9.42
CA GLY A 548 -42.12 -14.43 8.79
C GLY A 548 -41.54 -14.37 7.36
N THR A 549 -41.12 -13.19 6.91
CA THR A 549 -40.43 -12.95 5.64
C THR A 549 -39.18 -12.13 5.93
N GLU A 550 -38.00 -12.70 5.67
CA GLU A 550 -36.70 -12.03 5.82
C GLU A 550 -36.58 -10.89 4.81
N LYS A 551 -37.04 -9.68 5.16
CA LYS A 551 -36.89 -8.49 4.32
C LYS A 551 -35.82 -7.58 4.91
N LEU A 552 -34.89 -7.13 4.06
CA LEU A 552 -33.86 -6.16 4.44
C LEU A 552 -34.51 -4.80 4.76
N ASP A 553 -34.20 -4.21 5.93
CA ASP A 553 -34.73 -2.93 6.43
C ASP A 553 -33.64 -2.16 7.18
N ILE A 554 -33.18 -1.03 6.61
CA ILE A 554 -32.04 -0.24 7.13
C ILE A 554 -32.49 1.05 7.84
N ASN A 555 -33.80 1.25 8.04
CA ASN A 555 -34.31 2.55 8.51
C ASN A 555 -33.89 2.93 9.95
N HIS A 556 -33.25 2.04 10.72
CA HIS A 556 -32.80 2.24 12.11
C HIS A 556 -31.29 2.53 12.27
N VAL A 557 -30.63 3.14 11.28
CA VAL A 557 -29.17 3.44 11.34
C VAL A 557 -28.74 4.21 12.59
N LEU A 558 -29.62 5.03 13.18
CA LEU A 558 -29.31 5.83 14.37
C LEU A 558 -29.18 5.01 15.67
N ASP A 559 -29.73 3.79 15.72
CA ASP A 559 -29.72 2.93 16.91
C ASP A 559 -28.54 1.93 16.93
N MET A 560 -27.68 1.98 15.92
CA MET A 560 -26.57 1.05 15.76
C MET A 560 -25.39 1.43 16.67
N SER A 561 -24.63 0.44 17.16
CA SER A 561 -23.43 0.74 17.95
C SER A 561 -22.46 1.61 17.17
N GLY A 562 -21.83 2.57 17.85
CA GLY A 562 -20.84 3.47 17.24
C GLY A 562 -19.75 2.72 16.47
N ASP A 563 -19.30 1.58 16.99
CA ASP A 563 -18.26 0.75 16.37
C ASP A 563 -18.68 0.15 15.01
N ILE A 564 -19.91 -0.36 14.89
CA ILE A 564 -20.40 -0.93 13.62
C ILE A 564 -20.61 0.18 12.60
N TYR A 565 -21.16 1.33 13.03
CA TYR A 565 -21.31 2.47 12.14
C TYR A 565 -19.96 2.96 11.60
N GLN A 566 -18.93 3.05 12.45
CA GLN A 566 -17.58 3.37 11.99
C GLN A 566 -17.00 2.31 11.07
N ALA A 567 -17.22 1.02 11.34
CA ALA A 567 -16.77 -0.06 10.45
C ALA A 567 -17.38 0.05 9.04
N ILE A 568 -18.68 0.35 8.94
CA ILE A 568 -19.37 0.59 7.67
C ILE A 568 -18.78 1.82 6.98
N ARG A 569 -18.57 2.93 7.70
CA ARG A 569 -17.96 4.13 7.13
C ARG A 569 -16.57 3.83 6.54
N VAL A 570 -15.70 3.17 7.29
CA VAL A 570 -14.34 2.83 6.82
C VAL A 570 -14.37 1.90 5.61
N ALA A 571 -15.23 0.88 5.60
CA ALA A 571 -15.30 -0.10 4.52
C ALA A 571 -15.92 0.47 3.23
N THR A 572 -16.94 1.32 3.36
CA THR A 572 -17.72 1.82 2.21
C THR A 572 -17.22 3.15 1.64
N HIS A 573 -16.42 3.91 2.39
CA HIS A 573 -15.94 5.23 1.97
C HIS A 573 -15.22 5.20 0.62
N LYS A 574 -15.70 5.98 -0.35
CA LYS A 574 -15.20 6.04 -1.74
C LYS A 574 -15.19 4.67 -2.43
N ARG A 575 -16.20 3.86 -2.15
CA ARG A 575 -16.42 2.55 -2.75
C ARG A 575 -17.85 2.44 -3.27
N ARG A 576 -18.10 1.41 -4.06
CA ARG A 576 -19.45 1.04 -4.47
C ARG A 576 -19.68 -0.44 -4.29
N LEU A 577 -20.93 -0.81 -4.02
CA LEU A 577 -21.37 -2.19 -4.06
C LEU A 577 -21.20 -2.75 -5.47
N PHE A 578 -20.75 -4.00 -5.58
CA PHE A 578 -20.93 -4.80 -6.77
C PHE A 578 -21.43 -6.21 -6.43
N ILE A 579 -22.12 -6.82 -7.40
CA ILE A 579 -22.48 -8.23 -7.38
C ILE A 579 -21.95 -8.86 -8.67
N THR A 580 -21.24 -9.97 -8.52
CA THR A 580 -20.67 -10.71 -9.64
C THR A 580 -21.70 -11.66 -10.28
N SER A 581 -21.37 -12.25 -11.43
CA SER A 581 -22.28 -13.11 -12.20
C SER A 581 -22.69 -14.36 -11.43
N THR A 582 -21.76 -14.94 -10.67
CA THR A 582 -21.99 -16.11 -9.79
C THR A 582 -22.43 -15.72 -8.38
N GLY A 583 -22.76 -14.45 -8.13
CA GLY A 583 -23.43 -14.00 -6.91
C GLY A 583 -22.53 -13.53 -5.76
N TYR A 584 -21.21 -13.41 -5.93
CA TYR A 584 -20.37 -12.79 -4.90
C TYR A 584 -20.75 -11.32 -4.69
N ILE A 585 -20.95 -10.93 -3.42
CA ILE A 585 -21.21 -9.54 -3.02
C ILE A 585 -19.89 -8.92 -2.57
N GLY A 586 -19.60 -7.71 -3.07
CA GLY A 586 -18.36 -7.04 -2.78
C GLY A 586 -18.44 -5.52 -2.78
N LEU A 587 -17.34 -4.90 -2.35
CA LEU A 587 -17.09 -3.47 -2.40
C LEU A 587 -15.89 -3.22 -3.29
N GLY A 588 -16.06 -2.43 -4.35
CA GLY A 588 -15.01 -2.09 -5.31
C GLY A 588 -14.75 -0.58 -5.37
N PRO A 589 -13.70 -0.14 -6.10
CA PRO A 589 -13.46 1.28 -6.35
C PRO A 589 -14.69 1.96 -6.96
N THR A 590 -14.85 3.28 -6.79
CA THR A 590 -15.96 4.05 -7.39
C THR A 590 -16.06 3.87 -8.91
N LYS A 591 -14.93 3.66 -9.59
CA LYS A 591 -14.83 3.41 -11.04
C LYS A 591 -15.24 1.99 -11.46
N THR A 592 -15.65 1.11 -10.54
CA THR A 592 -16.14 -0.24 -10.87
C THR A 592 -17.41 -0.15 -11.73
N GLN A 593 -17.48 -0.93 -12.80
CA GLN A 593 -18.65 -0.97 -13.70
C GLN A 593 -19.02 -2.42 -14.02
N VAL A 594 -20.21 -2.61 -14.60
CA VAL A 594 -20.63 -3.89 -15.17
C VAL A 594 -19.64 -4.31 -16.26
N ASN A 595 -19.40 -5.61 -16.38
CA ASN A 595 -18.40 -6.22 -17.28
C ASN A 595 -16.93 -5.99 -16.88
N HIS A 596 -16.66 -5.38 -15.72
CA HIS A 596 -15.31 -5.44 -15.13
C HIS A 596 -15.05 -6.82 -14.54
N PHE A 597 -13.79 -7.23 -14.49
CA PHE A 597 -13.35 -8.55 -14.06
C PHE A 597 -12.79 -8.52 -12.65
N VAL A 598 -13.06 -9.55 -11.86
CA VAL A 598 -12.45 -9.78 -10.54
C VAL A 598 -11.34 -10.79 -10.68
N TYR A 599 -10.12 -10.40 -10.30
CA TYR A 599 -8.92 -11.25 -10.35
C TYR A 599 -8.28 -11.38 -8.97
N VAL A 600 -7.70 -12.55 -8.71
CA VAL A 600 -6.80 -12.78 -7.57
C VAL A 600 -5.38 -12.94 -8.12
N VAL A 601 -4.47 -12.08 -7.68
CA VAL A 601 -3.07 -12.12 -8.09
C VAL A 601 -2.25 -12.70 -6.95
N PRO A 602 -1.39 -13.70 -7.16
CA PRO A 602 -0.57 -14.25 -6.09
C PRO A 602 0.24 -13.17 -5.37
N GLY A 603 0.29 -13.25 -4.03
CA GLY A 603 0.91 -12.22 -3.18
C GLY A 603 0.03 -10.99 -2.90
N SER A 604 -1.19 -10.92 -3.46
CA SER A 604 -2.16 -9.89 -3.10
C SER A 604 -2.87 -10.23 -1.79
N LYS A 605 -3.04 -9.23 -0.91
CA LYS A 605 -3.91 -9.35 0.26
C LYS A 605 -5.41 -9.34 -0.09
N THR A 606 -5.77 -8.72 -1.21
CA THR A 606 -7.16 -8.59 -1.68
C THR A 606 -7.27 -8.89 -3.17
N PRO A 607 -8.44 -9.30 -3.68
CA PRO A 607 -8.70 -9.35 -5.11
C PRO A 607 -8.70 -7.95 -5.74
N PHE A 608 -8.45 -7.88 -7.05
CA PHE A 608 -8.44 -6.66 -7.84
C PHE A 608 -9.54 -6.65 -8.89
N VAL A 609 -10.09 -5.46 -9.14
CA VAL A 609 -11.00 -5.21 -10.27
C VAL A 609 -10.18 -4.73 -11.46
N LEU A 610 -10.32 -5.41 -12.60
CA LEU A 610 -9.67 -5.10 -13.87
C LEU A 610 -10.70 -4.80 -14.96
N ARG A 611 -10.32 -4.06 -16.00
CA ARG A 611 -11.13 -3.83 -17.20
C ARG A 611 -10.28 -3.95 -18.46
N ASN A 612 -10.90 -4.13 -19.62
CA ASN A 612 -10.17 -4.09 -20.89
C ASN A 612 -9.52 -2.71 -21.10
N ALA A 613 -8.25 -2.69 -21.47
CA ALA A 613 -7.62 -1.50 -22.02
C ALA A 613 -8.26 -1.20 -23.39
N GLY A 614 -8.59 0.07 -23.66
CA GLY A 614 -9.17 0.43 -24.96
C GLY A 614 -8.26 0.04 -26.14
N GLU A 615 -8.85 -0.11 -27.33
CA GLU A 615 -8.16 -0.53 -28.59
C GLU A 615 -6.96 0.34 -28.99
N SER A 616 -6.79 1.50 -28.36
CA SER A 616 -5.79 2.53 -28.66
C SER A 616 -4.32 2.10 -28.51
N ARG A 617 -4.02 0.92 -27.94
CA ARG A 617 -2.64 0.47 -27.66
C ARG A 617 -2.19 -0.81 -28.39
N GLY A 618 -2.99 -1.36 -29.30
CA GLY A 618 -2.55 -2.42 -30.23
C GLY A 618 -2.31 -3.83 -29.65
N GLU A 619 -2.32 -4.02 -28.32
CA GLU A 619 -2.28 -5.32 -27.65
C GLU A 619 -3.47 -5.51 -26.69
N ALA A 620 -3.96 -6.75 -26.54
CA ALA A 620 -5.04 -7.11 -25.63
C ALA A 620 -4.59 -7.02 -24.15
N GLY A 621 -4.60 -5.82 -23.58
CA GLY A 621 -4.20 -5.54 -22.20
C GLY A 621 -5.37 -5.31 -21.24
N LEU A 622 -5.11 -5.43 -19.94
CA LEU A 622 -6.06 -5.08 -18.87
C LEU A 622 -5.58 -3.85 -18.09
N GLU A 623 -6.50 -2.96 -17.74
CA GLU A 623 -6.27 -1.84 -16.84
C GLU A 623 -6.69 -2.19 -15.40
N LEU A 624 -5.85 -1.82 -14.44
CA LEU A 624 -6.15 -1.93 -13.02
C LEU A 624 -7.11 -0.83 -12.58
N VAL A 625 -8.31 -1.21 -12.16
CA VAL A 625 -9.31 -0.29 -11.59
C VAL A 625 -9.05 -0.06 -10.10
N GLY A 626 -8.64 -1.11 -9.37
CA GLY A 626 -8.19 -1.03 -7.97
C GLY A 626 -8.54 -2.25 -7.12
N ASP A 627 -8.23 -2.19 -5.83
CA ASP A 627 -8.49 -3.26 -4.86
C ASP A 627 -9.99 -3.42 -4.53
N CYS A 628 -10.43 -4.65 -4.28
CA CYS A 628 -11.81 -4.95 -3.88
C CYS A 628 -11.91 -5.89 -2.67
N TYR A 629 -13.00 -5.73 -1.91
CA TYR A 629 -13.47 -6.77 -1.01
C TYR A 629 -14.51 -7.60 -1.75
N ALA A 630 -14.39 -8.93 -1.73
CA ALA A 630 -15.40 -9.84 -2.25
C ALA A 630 -15.64 -10.96 -1.23
N HIS A 631 -16.84 -11.03 -0.67
CA HIS A 631 -17.14 -11.99 0.39
C HIS A 631 -16.93 -13.42 -0.09
N GLY A 632 -16.16 -14.22 0.65
CA GLY A 632 -15.84 -15.61 0.29
C GLY A 632 -14.67 -15.79 -0.68
N ILE A 633 -13.88 -14.73 -0.95
CA ILE A 633 -12.65 -14.74 -1.76
C ILE A 633 -11.42 -14.24 -0.98
N MET A 634 -11.62 -13.55 0.14
CA MET A 634 -10.60 -12.77 0.84
C MET A 634 -9.50 -13.58 1.54
N ASP A 635 -9.71 -14.88 1.75
CA ASP A 635 -8.86 -15.75 2.57
C ASP A 635 -8.34 -16.96 1.76
N GLY A 636 -8.18 -16.77 0.45
CA GLY A 636 -7.58 -17.73 -0.47
C GLY A 636 -8.54 -18.79 -1.00
N GLU A 637 -9.84 -18.63 -0.79
CA GLU A 637 -10.86 -19.59 -1.21
C GLU A 637 -10.89 -19.78 -2.73
N ALA A 638 -10.75 -18.69 -3.51
CA ALA A 638 -10.67 -18.78 -4.98
C ALA A 638 -9.50 -19.65 -5.44
N THR A 639 -8.34 -19.45 -4.81
CA THR A 639 -7.14 -20.24 -5.08
C THR A 639 -7.35 -21.71 -4.68
N GLN A 640 -8.01 -21.99 -3.57
CA GLN A 640 -8.31 -23.36 -3.14
C GLN A 640 -9.29 -24.05 -4.09
N GLN A 641 -10.32 -23.36 -4.55
CA GLN A 641 -11.29 -23.89 -5.51
C GLN A 641 -10.62 -24.23 -6.84
N ARG A 642 -9.81 -23.31 -7.39
CA ARG A 642 -9.04 -23.57 -8.62
C ARG A 642 -8.04 -24.71 -8.45
N ARG A 643 -7.40 -24.85 -7.28
CA ARG A 643 -6.53 -26.00 -6.97
C ARG A 643 -7.27 -27.33 -7.04
N LEU A 644 -8.52 -27.40 -6.56
CA LEU A 644 -9.33 -28.61 -6.65
C LEU A 644 -9.65 -28.93 -8.11
N GLU A 645 -10.14 -27.96 -8.88
CA GLU A 645 -10.42 -28.11 -10.33
C GLU A 645 -9.19 -28.61 -11.10
N LEU A 646 -8.03 -28.03 -10.84
CA LEU A 646 -6.77 -28.41 -11.50
C LEU A 646 -6.29 -29.80 -11.09
N SER A 647 -6.45 -30.18 -9.82
CA SER A 647 -6.14 -31.54 -9.35
C SER A 647 -6.90 -32.59 -10.17
N TRP A 648 -8.18 -32.33 -10.48
CA TRP A 648 -9.00 -33.22 -11.30
C TRP A 648 -8.51 -33.24 -12.76
N ARG A 649 -8.27 -32.09 -13.38
CA ARG A 649 -7.76 -32.02 -14.78
C ARG A 649 -6.40 -32.69 -14.93
N LEU A 650 -5.50 -32.52 -13.97
CA LEU A 650 -4.17 -33.14 -14.00
C LEU A 650 -4.24 -34.67 -13.82
N GLN A 651 -5.17 -35.15 -13.00
CA GLN A 651 -5.45 -36.60 -12.90
C GLN A 651 -5.99 -37.13 -14.23
N GLU A 652 -6.90 -36.41 -14.87
CA GLU A 652 -7.46 -36.79 -16.18
C GLU A 652 -6.39 -36.83 -17.28
N VAL A 653 -5.51 -35.84 -17.34
CA VAL A 653 -4.38 -35.80 -18.29
C VAL A 653 -3.37 -36.90 -18.00
N ALA A 654 -3.07 -37.20 -16.73
CA ALA A 654 -2.20 -38.30 -16.37
C ALA A 654 -2.78 -39.67 -16.78
N ILE A 655 -4.09 -39.85 -16.63
CA ILE A 655 -4.80 -41.05 -17.09
C ILE A 655 -4.79 -41.14 -18.62
N LYS A 656 -5.08 -40.04 -19.33
CA LYS A 656 -5.04 -39.99 -20.80
C LYS A 656 -3.63 -40.21 -21.36
N ALA A 657 -2.60 -39.65 -20.73
CA ALA A 657 -1.20 -39.85 -21.08
C ALA A 657 -0.74 -41.30 -20.84
N LYS A 658 -1.27 -41.94 -19.79
CA LYS A 658 -1.05 -43.36 -19.52
C LYS A 658 -1.68 -44.23 -20.63
N TRP A 659 -2.93 -43.96 -21.00
CA TRP A 659 -3.61 -44.70 -22.07
C TRP A 659 -2.99 -44.50 -23.45
N THR A 660 -2.47 -43.32 -23.76
CA THR A 660 -1.75 -43.08 -25.02
C THR A 660 -0.40 -43.78 -25.05
N ALA A 661 0.35 -43.80 -23.94
CA ALA A 661 1.58 -44.57 -23.85
C ALA A 661 1.34 -46.09 -23.93
N GLU A 662 0.24 -46.59 -23.36
CA GLU A 662 -0.18 -47.99 -23.48
C GLU A 662 -0.58 -48.32 -24.93
N ALA A 663 -1.34 -47.45 -25.60
CA ALA A 663 -1.74 -47.63 -27.00
C ALA A 663 -0.56 -47.52 -28.00
N GLU A 664 0.40 -46.61 -27.76
CA GLU A 664 1.62 -46.51 -28.56
C GLU A 664 2.52 -47.74 -28.38
N ALA A 665 2.63 -48.26 -27.15
CA ALA A 665 3.33 -49.51 -26.88
C ALA A 665 2.66 -50.70 -27.59
N GLU A 666 1.32 -50.80 -27.56
CA GLU A 666 0.57 -51.82 -28.30
C GLU A 666 0.75 -51.69 -29.83
N SER A 667 0.76 -50.47 -30.36
CA SER A 667 0.96 -50.23 -31.79
C SER A 667 2.38 -50.57 -32.25
N VAL A 668 3.40 -50.24 -31.47
CA VAL A 668 4.79 -50.63 -31.73
C VAL A 668 4.94 -52.15 -31.65
N MET A 669 4.30 -52.81 -30.68
CA MET A 669 4.30 -54.26 -30.56
C MET A 669 3.59 -54.96 -31.73
N SER A 670 2.50 -54.38 -32.24
CA SER A 670 1.81 -54.85 -33.46
C SER A 670 2.71 -54.72 -34.68
N LEU A 671 3.37 -53.57 -34.88
CA LEU A 671 4.29 -53.34 -36.00
C LEU A 671 5.50 -54.28 -35.94
N MET A 672 6.00 -54.59 -34.73
CA MET A 672 7.08 -55.57 -34.55
C MET A 672 6.62 -57.01 -34.83
N ALA A 673 5.38 -57.35 -34.47
CA ALA A 673 4.79 -58.65 -34.79
C ALA A 673 4.57 -58.81 -36.31
N ASP A 674 4.04 -57.79 -36.97
CA ASP A 674 3.82 -57.78 -38.42
C ASP A 674 5.16 -57.86 -39.19
N ALA A 675 6.17 -57.11 -38.75
CA ALA A 675 7.52 -57.19 -39.32
C ALA A 675 8.15 -58.58 -39.15
N GLN A 676 7.89 -59.26 -38.04
CA GLN A 676 8.39 -60.62 -37.79
C GLN A 676 7.69 -61.67 -38.67
N VAL A 677 6.38 -61.53 -38.91
CA VAL A 677 5.63 -62.38 -39.84
C VAL A 677 6.13 -62.18 -41.28
N GLU A 678 6.36 -60.94 -41.71
CA GLU A 678 6.85 -60.63 -43.06
C GLU A 678 8.29 -61.14 -43.30
N LEU A 679 9.12 -61.18 -42.25
CA LEU A 679 10.47 -61.76 -42.27
C LEU A 679 10.46 -63.29 -42.36
N GLN A 680 9.53 -63.96 -41.67
CA GLN A 680 9.37 -65.42 -41.71
C GLN A 680 8.82 -65.93 -43.04
N ASP A 681 7.96 -65.15 -43.71
CA ASP A 681 7.46 -65.49 -45.06
C ASP A 681 8.55 -65.36 -46.14
N LYS A 682 9.50 -64.43 -45.97
CA LYS A 682 10.61 -64.20 -46.91
C LYS A 682 11.83 -65.10 -46.66
N GLN A 683 12.00 -65.62 -45.44
CA GLN A 683 13.05 -66.57 -45.06
C GLN A 683 12.51 -67.68 -44.13
N PRO A 684 12.20 -68.88 -44.65
CA PRO A 684 11.62 -69.98 -43.85
C PRO A 684 12.54 -70.51 -42.74
N ASP A 685 13.85 -70.23 -42.81
CA ASP A 685 14.85 -70.62 -41.82
C ASP A 685 15.17 -69.51 -40.79
N PHE A 686 14.38 -68.43 -40.77
CA PHE A 686 14.58 -67.31 -39.84
C PHE A 686 14.11 -67.69 -38.42
N GLU A 687 15.05 -67.87 -37.48
CA GLU A 687 14.71 -68.11 -36.07
C GLU A 687 13.96 -66.89 -35.48
N PRO A 688 12.85 -67.11 -34.74
CA PRO A 688 12.15 -66.02 -34.05
C PRO A 688 13.11 -65.29 -33.09
N TRP A 689 12.97 -63.97 -32.96
CA TRP A 689 13.76 -63.19 -32.01
C TRP A 689 13.52 -63.69 -30.58
N ARG A 690 14.39 -64.58 -30.06
CA ARG A 690 14.43 -64.92 -28.64
C ARG A 690 15.36 -63.96 -27.92
N CYS A 691 14.82 -62.84 -27.49
CA CYS A 691 15.56 -61.89 -26.67
C CYS A 691 15.15 -62.07 -25.19
N GLU A 692 15.89 -62.89 -24.43
CA GLU A 692 15.69 -63.08 -22.98
C GLU A 692 15.72 -61.76 -22.18
N ASN A 693 16.28 -60.69 -22.75
CA ASN A 693 16.25 -59.34 -22.17
C ASN A 693 14.91 -58.60 -22.33
N LEU A 694 14.10 -58.92 -23.35
CA LEU A 694 12.82 -58.23 -23.59
C LEU A 694 11.72 -58.76 -22.67
N GLU A 695 11.66 -60.07 -22.37
CA GLU A 695 10.70 -60.58 -21.38
C GLU A 695 11.01 -60.09 -19.95
N VAL A 696 12.28 -59.93 -19.60
CA VAL A 696 12.70 -59.39 -18.30
C VAL A 696 12.40 -57.89 -18.22
N GLN A 697 12.62 -57.13 -19.30
CA GLN A 697 12.25 -55.72 -19.37
C GLN A 697 10.73 -55.52 -19.46
N GLN A 698 10.02 -56.38 -20.17
CA GLN A 698 8.55 -56.41 -20.26
C GLN A 698 7.95 -56.68 -18.87
N ARG A 699 8.42 -57.72 -18.16
CA ARG A 699 7.95 -58.01 -16.79
C ARG A 699 8.36 -56.92 -15.79
N GLU A 700 9.50 -56.25 -15.96
CA GLU A 700 9.92 -55.13 -15.10
C GLU A 700 9.12 -53.85 -15.39
N ILE A 701 8.77 -53.58 -16.65
CA ILE A 701 7.93 -52.45 -17.06
C ILE A 701 6.47 -52.70 -16.64
N GLU A 702 5.93 -53.90 -16.91
CA GLU A 702 4.61 -54.35 -16.45
C GLU A 702 4.54 -54.33 -14.91
N ARG A 703 5.56 -54.84 -14.20
CA ARG A 703 5.63 -54.76 -12.72
C ARG A 703 5.70 -53.32 -12.24
N ARG A 704 6.49 -52.43 -12.87
CA ARG A 704 6.55 -51.00 -12.49
C ARG A 704 5.26 -50.24 -12.79
N LEU A 705 4.55 -50.61 -13.85
CA LEU A 705 3.24 -50.04 -14.20
C LEU A 705 2.12 -50.56 -13.29
N CYS A 706 2.17 -51.84 -12.90
CA CYS A 706 1.28 -52.45 -11.90
C CYS A 706 1.53 -51.88 -10.50
N ASP A 707 2.77 -51.83 -10.02
CA ASP A 707 3.13 -51.29 -8.70
C ASP A 707 2.75 -49.80 -8.59
N ALA A 708 2.90 -49.02 -9.67
CA ALA A 708 2.43 -47.64 -9.73
C ALA A 708 0.90 -47.52 -9.79
N GLY A 709 0.22 -48.45 -10.49
CA GLY A 709 -1.23 -48.56 -10.57
C GLY A 709 -1.88 -48.92 -9.24
N ASP A 710 -1.35 -49.93 -8.55
CA ASP A 710 -1.81 -50.39 -7.25
C ASP A 710 -1.52 -49.35 -6.16
N SER A 711 -0.41 -48.62 -6.25
CA SER A 711 -0.11 -47.50 -5.34
C SER A 711 -1.08 -46.31 -5.50
N LEU A 712 -1.45 -45.97 -6.75
CA LEU A 712 -2.41 -44.90 -7.05
C LEU A 712 -3.86 -45.30 -6.74
N GLN A 713 -4.24 -46.55 -7.03
CA GLN A 713 -5.55 -47.11 -6.70
C GLN A 713 -5.70 -47.29 -5.18
N ALA A 714 -4.68 -47.80 -4.48
CA ALA A 714 -4.66 -47.85 -3.02
C ALA A 714 -4.66 -46.45 -2.39
N ALA A 715 -4.03 -45.45 -3.00
CA ALA A 715 -4.10 -44.06 -2.55
C ALA A 715 -5.49 -43.44 -2.77
N ALA A 716 -6.16 -43.76 -3.88
CA ALA A 716 -7.54 -43.34 -4.16
C ALA A 716 -8.55 -44.03 -3.22
N ASP A 717 -8.38 -45.33 -2.96
CA ASP A 717 -9.25 -46.12 -2.09
C ASP A 717 -8.97 -45.86 -0.60
N SER A 718 -7.73 -45.58 -0.21
CA SER A 718 -7.38 -45.07 1.13
C SER A 718 -7.97 -43.69 1.39
N TRP A 719 -8.05 -42.83 0.36
CA TRP A 719 -8.70 -41.51 0.48
C TRP A 719 -10.22 -41.64 0.60
N ARG A 720 -10.85 -42.51 -0.20
CA ARG A 720 -12.28 -42.87 -0.10
C ARG A 720 -12.65 -43.49 1.26
N LYS A 721 -11.73 -44.21 1.90
CA LYS A 721 -11.93 -44.84 3.23
C LYS A 721 -11.46 -43.97 4.40
N SER A 722 -10.92 -42.77 4.15
CA SER A 722 -10.42 -41.91 5.22
C SER A 722 -11.58 -41.28 6.02
N ALA A 723 -11.44 -41.16 7.34
CA ALA A 723 -12.39 -40.43 8.21
C ALA A 723 -12.61 -38.96 7.78
N ARG A 724 -11.79 -38.44 6.86
CA ARG A 724 -11.93 -37.14 6.20
C ARG A 724 -13.03 -37.13 5.14
N TRP A 725 -13.23 -38.24 4.42
CA TRP A 725 -14.31 -38.45 3.46
C TRP A 725 -15.67 -38.58 4.17
N GLU A 726 -15.74 -39.33 5.27
CA GLU A 726 -16.95 -39.43 6.09
C GLU A 726 -17.28 -38.12 6.82
N ARG A 727 -16.27 -37.36 7.29
CA ARG A 727 -16.47 -35.99 7.82
C ARG A 727 -16.91 -34.99 6.75
N TRP A 728 -16.47 -35.16 5.50
CA TRP A 728 -16.90 -34.35 4.37
C TRP A 728 -18.37 -34.62 4.04
N LEU A 729 -18.78 -35.89 3.96
CA LEU A 729 -20.19 -36.31 3.79
C LEU A 729 -21.10 -35.87 4.94
N SER A 730 -20.62 -35.91 6.19
CA SER A 730 -21.40 -35.54 7.39
C SER A 730 -21.37 -34.03 7.74
N SER A 731 -20.60 -33.21 7.01
CA SER A 731 -20.51 -31.75 7.23
C SER A 731 -21.74 -30.95 6.72
N GLY A 732 -22.83 -31.64 6.37
CA GLY A 732 -24.07 -31.01 5.87
C GLY A 732 -23.97 -30.44 4.45
N SER A 733 -22.88 -30.69 3.73
CA SER A 733 -22.62 -30.15 2.39
C SER A 733 -23.10 -31.03 1.22
N CYS A 734 -23.75 -32.18 1.49
CA CYS A 734 -24.09 -33.15 0.43
C CYS A 734 -25.46 -33.83 0.60
N GLN A 735 -26.45 -33.18 1.22
CA GLN A 735 -27.83 -33.70 1.21
C GLN A 735 -28.75 -33.09 0.15
N ASP A 736 -28.32 -32.06 -0.59
CA ASP A 736 -29.15 -31.43 -1.65
C ASP A 736 -28.65 -31.69 -3.09
N MET A 737 -27.65 -32.54 -3.31
CA MET A 737 -27.06 -32.79 -4.63
C MET A 737 -27.78 -33.86 -5.50
N THR A 738 -29.04 -34.20 -5.20
CA THR A 738 -29.77 -35.28 -5.90
C THR A 738 -30.82 -34.80 -6.90
N THR A 739 -31.01 -33.49 -7.12
CA THR A 739 -31.99 -33.02 -8.11
C THR A 739 -31.35 -32.67 -9.45
N GLN A 740 -31.95 -33.23 -10.51
CA GLN A 740 -31.56 -33.15 -11.93
C GLN A 740 -31.32 -31.73 -12.45
N GLY A 741 -31.88 -30.70 -11.80
CA GLY A 741 -31.74 -29.28 -12.20
C GLY A 741 -30.35 -28.67 -12.01
N GLN A 742 -29.55 -29.12 -11.04
CA GLN A 742 -28.19 -28.54 -10.84
C GLN A 742 -27.12 -29.15 -11.77
N ARG A 743 -27.39 -30.32 -12.36
CA ARG A 743 -26.57 -30.83 -13.47
C ARG A 743 -26.71 -29.93 -14.69
N GLU A 744 -27.90 -29.41 -14.97
CA GLU A 744 -28.11 -28.48 -16.09
C GLU A 744 -27.41 -27.12 -15.89
N GLU A 745 -27.32 -26.60 -14.66
CA GLU A 745 -26.58 -25.36 -14.36
C GLU A 745 -25.06 -25.49 -14.56
N LEU A 746 -24.46 -26.59 -14.09
CA LEU A 746 -23.03 -26.89 -14.28
C LEU A 746 -22.68 -27.11 -15.77
N TRP A 747 -23.64 -27.66 -16.53
CA TRP A 747 -23.53 -27.81 -17.98
C TRP A 747 -23.75 -26.48 -18.73
N SER A 748 -24.60 -25.58 -18.22
CA SER A 748 -24.79 -24.23 -18.78
C SER A 748 -23.55 -23.34 -18.61
N SER A 749 -22.84 -23.48 -17.48
CA SER A 749 -21.58 -22.78 -17.20
C SER A 749 -20.46 -23.24 -18.15
N LYS A 750 -20.39 -24.55 -18.45
CA LYS A 750 -19.49 -25.11 -19.46
C LYS A 750 -19.82 -24.66 -20.89
N ARG A 751 -21.11 -24.56 -21.26
CA ARG A 751 -21.54 -23.99 -22.55
C ARG A 751 -21.16 -22.51 -22.68
N SER A 752 -21.25 -21.76 -21.58
CA SER A 752 -20.90 -20.33 -21.55
C SER A 752 -19.39 -20.11 -21.70
N HIS A 753 -18.56 -20.95 -21.06
CA HIS A 753 -17.11 -20.91 -21.20
C HIS A 753 -16.64 -21.29 -22.61
N ARG A 754 -17.23 -22.32 -23.24
CA ARG A 754 -16.93 -22.71 -24.63
C ARG A 754 -17.41 -21.68 -25.66
N ARG A 755 -18.56 -21.04 -25.44
CA ARG A 755 -19.02 -19.91 -26.27
C ARG A 755 -18.06 -18.71 -26.19
N TRP A 756 -17.47 -18.47 -25.01
CA TRP A 756 -16.45 -17.43 -24.83
C TRP A 756 -15.15 -17.77 -25.57
N GLU A 757 -14.68 -19.03 -25.50
CA GLU A 757 -13.49 -19.49 -26.25
C GLU A 757 -13.68 -19.43 -27.78
N LYS A 758 -14.82 -19.91 -28.32
CA LYS A 758 -15.10 -19.85 -29.76
C LYS A 758 -15.23 -18.40 -30.28
N ARG A 759 -15.77 -17.46 -29.48
CA ARG A 759 -15.81 -16.03 -29.83
C ARG A 759 -14.44 -15.35 -29.80
N ARG A 760 -13.57 -15.75 -28.86
CA ARG A 760 -12.17 -15.27 -28.80
C ARG A 760 -11.36 -15.68 -30.04
N LEU A 761 -11.73 -16.78 -30.68
CA LEU A 761 -11.08 -17.34 -31.87
C LEU A 761 -11.71 -16.91 -33.21
N GLY A 762 -12.74 -16.05 -33.20
CA GLY A 762 -13.32 -15.47 -34.42
C GLY A 762 -14.29 -16.37 -35.20
N ALA A 763 -14.80 -17.45 -34.62
CA ALA A 763 -15.75 -18.37 -35.28
C ALA A 763 -17.12 -17.72 -35.54
N THR A 764 -17.77 -18.11 -36.64
CA THR A 764 -19.10 -17.60 -37.04
C THR A 764 -20.23 -18.28 -36.25
N LEU A 765 -21.42 -17.67 -36.18
CA LEU A 765 -22.56 -18.17 -35.38
C LEU A 765 -23.02 -19.57 -35.83
N ASP A 766 -22.89 -19.89 -37.11
CA ASP A 766 -23.34 -21.16 -37.69
C ASP A 766 -22.40 -22.34 -37.29
N GLU A 767 -21.11 -22.10 -37.07
CA GLU A 767 -20.12 -23.10 -36.60
C GLU A 767 -20.26 -23.46 -35.10
N VAL A 768 -21.15 -22.77 -34.37
CA VAL A 768 -21.40 -23.01 -32.94
C VAL A 768 -22.59 -23.96 -32.73
N GLU A 769 -23.49 -24.09 -33.70
CA GLU A 769 -24.73 -24.88 -33.57
C GLU A 769 -24.59 -26.34 -34.04
N GLU A 770 -23.75 -26.66 -35.03
CA GLU A 770 -23.63 -28.03 -35.57
C GLU A 770 -22.99 -29.07 -34.61
N ASP A 771 -22.15 -28.65 -33.65
CA ASP A 771 -21.40 -29.57 -32.77
C ASP A 771 -22.19 -30.04 -31.51
N VAL A 772 -23.44 -29.62 -31.31
CA VAL A 772 -24.16 -29.80 -30.03
C VAL A 772 -25.21 -30.92 -30.06
N GLU A 773 -25.57 -31.47 -31.23
CA GLU A 773 -26.65 -32.46 -31.35
C GLU A 773 -26.25 -33.92 -31.09
N ASP A 774 -24.98 -34.29 -31.24
CA ASP A 774 -24.53 -35.64 -30.89
C ASP A 774 -24.05 -35.66 -29.43
N TRP A 775 -24.94 -36.05 -28.51
CA TRP A 775 -24.67 -36.88 -27.32
C TRP A 775 -25.94 -36.93 -26.46
N SER A 776 -26.76 -37.96 -26.70
CA SER A 776 -27.82 -38.35 -25.77
C SER A 776 -27.28 -39.36 -24.75
N PRO A 777 -27.71 -39.30 -23.47
CA PRO A 777 -27.30 -40.28 -22.47
C PRO A 777 -28.21 -41.51 -22.57
N SER A 778 -27.67 -42.66 -22.97
CA SER A 778 -28.26 -43.98 -22.70
C SER A 778 -27.86 -44.45 -21.29
N PRO A 779 -28.73 -45.21 -20.59
CA PRO A 779 -28.84 -45.23 -19.12
C PRO A 779 -27.64 -45.78 -18.34
#